data_AF-A0A2A6C464-F1
#
_entry.id   AF-A0A2A6C464-F1
#
_cell.length_a   1.000
_cell.length_b   1.000
_cell.length_c   1.000
_cell.angle_alpha   90.00
_cell.angle_beta   90.00
_cell.angle_gamma   90.00
#
_symmetry.space_group_name_H-M   'P 1'
#
loop_
_entity.id
_entity.type
_entity.pdbx_description
1 polymer ?
#
loop_
_entity_poly.entity_id
_entity_poly.type
_entity_poly.pdbx_seq_one_letter_code
_entity_poly.pdbx_strand_id
1 'polypeptide(L)'
;MPQIEDILHIAFLSTLDIIAMLSNALYIYIIRRKTPKHLSSYSSLLLNIACVDFLASICSLMCTYCTRFYTPDGQNRVGYRGKVRESAHANEALDDNDLIAVLYWVFGYQIDRIWYTYREPIQIYTALHSFSGSIVLAYSGPCTLINVKFCHLSLAIHTNLVGQSVALLLFTFAYRLWVLETSDKRTEKREIWTRIQIVLIIFGVVNTIIFYLGASYDVPGFPHDYPYSAIALFGGITENLVPRSSLFSLLVISEAGFGAIIYFRGRLHRKIQTLRSTDRHDHQMIYRSLIAQMMLPAAYIPALSLWLLDLMGIVHSRTLQRAILVASSVFALASPLINMYYIPPYRKRDSLSCAVDSWACRCGTRPLILWLLDALEIVHSRTLQRTILVCTVLFPLVSPLINMYYIPPYRKTPLDLSAYAILLFNIACVDFFSAFCSFMCIIRILTFDDYFIFVHIGPCSLVNAQFCSFFLSGHVECVAQSVHLLLISFTYRLWMLSSKTVIELDSISRRLWTASATVLLLFLISTIVFYHSLTYDVPGFPKHHTISVLDLTGGLKENLFGRFSVFYVLSTFSIGLCTIFFIGRSHQLIYRSLTAQMLLPLSYSMSSALWLLHVFGVVRSQILQRTLYSACSLLPIDSSTHFVEKKLIYFTSLFAFVSPLINMYYIPPYRRYLKSLFSSRDKVVPINSSGDSKPSRI
;
A
#
# COMPACT_ATOMS: atom_id res chain seq x y z
N MET A 1 -6.11 22.44 -24.51
CA MET A 1 -5.97 23.21 -23.27
C MET A 1 -5.51 22.25 -22.19
N PRO A 2 -4.57 22.64 -21.31
CA PRO A 2 -4.22 21.83 -20.14
C PRO A 2 -5.50 21.44 -19.39
N GLN A 3 -5.62 20.20 -18.91
CA GLN A 3 -6.81 19.82 -18.17
C GLN A 3 -6.75 20.55 -16.81
N ILE A 4 -7.89 21.02 -16.30
CA ILE A 4 -7.94 21.75 -15.01
C ILE A 4 -7.33 20.88 -13.89
N GLU A 5 -7.50 19.56 -13.99
CA GLU A 5 -6.86 18.55 -13.13
C GLU A 5 -5.33 18.65 -13.07
N ASP A 6 -4.67 19.01 -14.18
CA ASP A 6 -3.22 19.14 -14.27
C ASP A 6 -2.74 20.41 -13.58
N ILE A 7 -3.43 21.54 -13.80
CA ILE A 7 -3.13 22.83 -13.16
C ILE A 7 -3.30 22.69 -11.63
N LEU A 8 -4.42 22.09 -11.18
CA LEU A 8 -4.67 21.83 -9.77
C LEU A 8 -3.61 20.90 -9.16
N HIS A 9 -3.19 19.85 -9.88
CA HIS A 9 -2.13 18.96 -9.41
C HIS A 9 -0.78 19.67 -9.25
N ILE A 10 -0.36 20.48 -10.23
CA ILE A 10 0.90 21.25 -10.18
C ILE A 10 0.86 22.25 -9.02
N ALA A 11 -0.25 22.99 -8.87
CA ALA A 11 -0.42 23.97 -7.80
C ALA A 11 -0.38 23.31 -6.42
N PHE A 12 -1.06 22.17 -6.25
CA PHE A 12 -1.06 21.38 -5.02
C PHE A 12 0.34 20.84 -4.69
N LEU A 13 1.02 20.20 -5.63
CA LEU A 13 2.34 19.62 -5.42
C LEU A 13 3.41 20.70 -5.14
N SER A 14 3.38 21.80 -5.88
CA SER A 14 4.24 22.98 -5.62
C SER A 14 4.01 23.55 -4.22
N THR A 15 2.75 23.62 -3.78
CA THR A 15 2.40 24.09 -2.43
C THR A 15 2.93 23.15 -1.36
N LEU A 16 2.79 21.82 -1.54
CA LEU A 16 3.36 20.83 -0.63
C LEU A 16 4.88 20.96 -0.53
N ASP A 17 5.59 21.06 -1.66
CA ASP A 17 7.05 21.15 -1.70
C ASP A 17 7.55 22.45 -1.03
N ILE A 18 6.89 23.60 -1.26
CA ILE A 18 7.24 24.86 -0.60
C ILE A 18 7.05 24.76 0.92
N ILE A 19 5.93 24.19 1.40
CA ILE A 19 5.69 24.00 2.83
C ILE A 19 6.68 23.00 3.43
N ALA A 20 7.06 21.95 2.69
CA ALA A 20 8.07 20.97 3.10
C ALA A 20 9.46 21.61 3.23
N MET A 21 9.87 22.44 2.26
CA MET A 21 11.10 23.23 2.33
C MET A 21 11.14 24.14 3.56
N LEU A 22 10.08 24.93 3.79
CA LEU A 22 9.99 25.85 4.94
C LEU A 22 10.01 25.09 6.28
N SER A 23 9.28 23.96 6.36
CA SER A 23 9.21 23.12 7.56
C SER A 23 10.56 22.48 7.89
N ASN A 24 11.28 21.97 6.89
CA ASN A 24 12.62 21.41 7.09
C ASN A 24 13.66 22.48 7.41
N ALA A 25 13.62 23.65 6.76
CA ALA A 25 14.51 24.78 7.08
C ALA A 25 14.34 25.26 8.54
N LEU A 26 13.10 25.40 9.01
CA LEU A 26 12.79 25.71 10.40
C LEU A 26 13.29 24.60 11.35
N TYR A 27 13.11 23.33 10.97
CA TYR A 27 13.54 22.20 11.78
C TYR A 27 15.08 22.12 11.89
N ILE A 28 15.82 22.34 10.79
CA ILE A 28 17.29 22.48 10.75
C ILE A 28 17.75 23.60 11.71
N TYR A 29 17.12 24.77 11.65
CA TYR A 29 17.42 25.90 12.55
C TYR A 29 17.20 25.52 14.03
N ILE A 30 16.08 24.87 14.34
CA ILE A 30 15.76 24.38 15.69
C ILE A 30 16.80 23.38 16.20
N ILE A 31 17.17 22.39 15.38
CA ILE A 31 18.20 21.40 15.73
C ILE A 31 19.52 22.10 16.06
N ARG A 32 20.00 22.99 15.20
CA ARG A 32 21.30 23.67 15.37
C ARG A 32 21.34 24.60 16.59
N ARG A 33 20.23 25.25 16.95
CA ARG A 33 20.17 26.21 18.06
C ARG A 33 19.78 25.61 19.42
N LYS A 34 18.97 24.53 19.45
CA LYS A 34 18.31 24.06 20.69
C LYS A 34 18.66 22.64 21.13
N THR A 35 19.45 21.88 20.38
CA THR A 35 19.78 20.52 20.81
C THR A 35 20.65 20.53 22.09
N PRO A 36 20.23 19.85 23.18
CA PRO A 36 21.06 19.72 24.37
C PRO A 36 22.24 18.78 24.12
N LYS A 37 23.39 19.04 24.76
CA LYS A 37 24.65 18.29 24.55
C LYS A 37 24.50 16.76 24.58
N HIS A 38 23.62 16.22 25.45
CA HIS A 38 23.38 14.78 25.59
C HIS A 38 22.62 14.14 24.41
N LEU A 39 21.97 14.92 23.54
CA LEU A 39 21.34 14.45 22.30
C LEU A 39 22.18 14.69 21.04
N SER A 40 23.39 15.27 21.17
CA SER A 40 24.24 15.71 20.05
C SER A 40 24.51 14.65 18.95
N SER A 41 24.64 13.38 19.31
CA SER A 41 24.79 12.29 18.33
C SER A 41 23.48 11.96 17.61
N TYR A 42 22.34 12.02 18.30
CA TYR A 42 21.02 11.80 17.69
C TYR A 42 20.60 12.97 16.81
N SER A 43 20.89 14.21 17.22
CA SER A 43 20.62 15.40 16.42
C SER A 43 21.40 15.43 15.12
N SER A 44 22.57 14.80 15.04
CA SER A 44 23.31 14.65 13.78
C SER A 44 22.51 13.83 12.78
N LEU A 45 21.85 12.75 13.24
CA LEU A 45 21.00 11.91 12.40
C LEU A 45 19.70 12.63 12.00
N LEU A 46 19.06 13.33 12.94
CA LEU A 46 17.89 14.17 12.66
C LEU A 46 18.19 15.32 11.69
N LEU A 47 19.38 15.93 11.80
CA LEU A 47 19.83 16.99 10.91
C LEU A 47 20.01 16.45 9.49
N ASN A 48 20.61 15.27 9.34
CA ASN A 48 20.74 14.63 8.03
C ASN A 48 19.37 14.32 7.42
N ILE A 49 18.41 13.78 8.19
CA ILE A 49 17.03 13.55 7.71
C ILE A 49 16.42 14.87 7.22
N ALA A 50 16.48 15.93 8.02
CA ALA A 50 15.92 17.23 7.65
C ALA A 50 16.61 17.84 6.42
N CYS A 51 17.92 17.65 6.24
CA CYS A 51 18.65 18.08 5.05
C CYS A 51 18.27 17.27 3.80
N VAL A 52 18.10 15.95 3.93
CA VAL A 52 17.68 15.07 2.82
C VAL A 52 16.24 15.40 2.40
N ASP A 53 15.32 15.54 3.36
CA ASP A 53 13.93 15.91 3.09
C ASP A 53 13.82 17.33 2.49
N PHE A 54 14.65 18.29 2.92
CA PHE A 54 14.75 19.63 2.33
C PHE A 54 15.23 19.61 0.88
N LEU A 55 16.32 18.89 0.60
CA LEU A 55 16.87 18.75 -0.75
C LEU A 55 15.92 17.98 -1.68
N ALA A 56 15.23 16.96 -1.16
CA ALA A 56 14.22 16.23 -1.91
C ALA A 56 13.07 17.17 -2.33
N SER A 57 12.60 18.01 -1.42
CA SER A 57 11.54 19.01 -1.69
C SER A 57 11.98 20.03 -2.76
N ILE A 58 13.24 20.48 -2.73
CA ILE A 58 13.79 21.36 -3.79
C ILE A 58 13.82 20.64 -5.14
N CYS A 59 14.37 19.42 -5.18
CA CYS A 59 14.49 18.66 -6.43
C CYS A 59 13.11 18.29 -7.01
N SER A 60 12.12 17.97 -6.15
CA SER A 60 10.72 17.80 -6.55
C SER A 60 10.17 19.10 -7.16
N LEU A 61 10.32 20.25 -6.48
CA LEU A 61 9.82 21.54 -6.97
C LEU A 61 10.43 21.94 -8.32
N MET A 62 11.71 21.63 -8.56
CA MET A 62 12.38 21.86 -9.86
C MET A 62 11.79 21.00 -11.00
N CYS A 63 11.22 19.83 -10.69
CA CYS A 63 10.63 18.87 -11.62
C CYS A 63 9.08 18.92 -11.72
N THR A 64 8.40 19.70 -10.85
CA THR A 64 6.95 19.57 -10.57
C THR A 64 6.01 20.30 -11.55
N TYR A 65 6.54 21.13 -12.46
CA TYR A 65 5.71 21.71 -13.52
C TYR A 65 5.52 20.70 -14.66
N CYS A 66 4.45 20.84 -15.45
CA CYS A 66 3.95 19.74 -16.30
C CYS A 66 4.04 20.03 -17.81
N THR A 67 4.26 18.98 -18.61
CA THR A 67 4.66 19.09 -20.02
C THR A 67 3.52 18.85 -21.01
N ARG A 68 3.60 19.57 -22.13
CA ARG A 68 2.89 19.35 -23.39
C ARG A 68 3.35 18.04 -24.03
N PHE A 69 2.43 17.22 -24.54
CA PHE A 69 2.75 16.22 -25.56
C PHE A 69 2.12 16.61 -26.90
N TYR A 70 2.82 16.26 -27.97
CA TYR A 70 2.33 16.26 -29.34
C TYR A 70 2.15 14.79 -29.76
N THR A 71 0.98 14.41 -30.24
CA THR A 71 0.78 13.10 -30.88
C THR A 71 1.33 13.15 -32.32
N PRO A 72 2.21 12.23 -32.74
CA PRO A 72 2.76 12.23 -34.11
C PRO A 72 1.72 11.99 -35.22
N ASP A 73 0.55 11.43 -34.88
CA ASP A 73 -0.50 11.01 -35.82
C ASP A 73 -1.12 12.14 -36.68
N GLY A 74 -0.78 13.41 -36.41
CA GLY A 74 -1.27 14.56 -37.17
C GLY A 74 -0.59 14.82 -38.52
N GLN A 75 0.60 14.26 -38.79
CA GLN A 75 1.48 14.83 -39.83
C GLN A 75 1.09 14.54 -41.30
N ASN A 76 0.04 13.75 -41.57
CA ASN A 76 -0.32 13.34 -42.94
C ASN A 76 -1.62 13.95 -43.52
N ARG A 77 -2.48 14.61 -42.73
CA ARG A 77 -3.66 15.31 -43.26
C ARG A 77 -4.04 16.51 -42.40
N VAL A 78 -3.86 17.72 -42.96
CA VAL A 78 -4.87 18.80 -43.12
C VAL A 78 -4.11 20.04 -43.59
N GLY A 79 -4.20 20.36 -44.88
CA GLY A 79 -3.84 21.68 -45.38
C GLY A 79 -5.03 22.63 -45.20
N TYR A 80 -5.00 23.48 -44.17
CA TYR A 80 -6.01 24.53 -44.00
C TYR A 80 -5.39 25.93 -43.99
N ARG A 81 -5.63 26.65 -45.08
CA ARG A 81 -5.22 28.04 -45.31
C ARG A 81 -6.22 28.98 -44.65
N GLY A 82 -6.17 29.10 -43.32
CA GLY A 82 -7.08 29.94 -42.53
C GLY A 82 -6.55 31.36 -42.28
N LYS A 83 -7.31 32.39 -42.70
CA LYS A 83 -6.99 33.81 -42.45
C LYS A 83 -6.90 34.12 -40.95
N VAL A 84 -5.81 34.73 -40.52
CA VAL A 84 -5.72 35.43 -39.24
C VAL A 84 -6.58 36.69 -39.31
N ARG A 85 -7.41 36.92 -38.29
CA ARG A 85 -8.14 38.18 -38.09
C ARG A 85 -7.74 38.74 -36.74
N GLU A 86 -7.14 39.92 -36.74
CA GLU A 86 -6.85 40.66 -35.51
C GLU A 86 -8.15 41.12 -34.86
N SER A 87 -8.17 41.15 -33.54
CA SER A 87 -9.18 41.83 -32.73
C SER A 87 -8.54 42.22 -31.41
N ALA A 88 -8.65 43.49 -31.06
CA ALA A 88 -7.90 44.13 -30.00
C ALA A 88 -8.80 44.47 -28.79
N HIS A 89 -8.14 44.84 -27.69
CA HIS A 89 -8.68 45.52 -26.50
C HIS A 89 -9.76 44.81 -25.67
N ALA A 90 -9.36 44.43 -24.46
CA ALA A 90 -10.15 44.64 -23.26
C ALA A 90 -9.18 45.03 -22.13
N ASN A 91 -9.24 46.30 -21.68
CA ASN A 91 -8.62 46.73 -20.42
C ASN A 91 -9.74 46.80 -19.40
N GLU A 92 -9.63 46.08 -18.29
CA GLU A 92 -10.50 46.30 -17.13
C GLU A 92 -9.72 46.06 -15.83
N ALA A 93 -10.10 46.78 -14.77
CA ALA A 93 -9.27 46.96 -13.59
C ALA A 93 -9.27 45.73 -12.67
N LEU A 94 -8.14 45.48 -12.00
CA LEU A 94 -8.08 44.59 -10.84
C LEU A 94 -8.08 45.38 -9.54
N ASP A 95 -8.90 44.93 -8.61
CA ASP A 95 -9.15 45.49 -7.28
C ASP A 95 -8.25 44.84 -6.21
N ASP A 96 -8.08 45.51 -5.07
CA ASP A 96 -7.06 45.18 -4.06
C ASP A 96 -7.28 43.82 -3.37
N ASN A 97 -6.47 42.83 -3.76
CA ASN A 97 -6.29 41.57 -3.01
C ASN A 97 -4.82 41.13 -3.06
N ASP A 98 -3.99 41.73 -2.21
CA ASP A 98 -2.52 41.53 -2.15
C ASP A 98 -2.08 40.05 -2.12
N LEU A 99 -2.84 39.17 -1.48
CA LEU A 99 -2.49 37.74 -1.42
C LEU A 99 -2.65 37.05 -2.78
N ILE A 100 -3.67 37.44 -3.56
CA ILE A 100 -3.85 36.97 -4.93
C ILE A 100 -2.80 37.64 -5.82
N ALA A 101 -2.52 38.93 -5.64
CA ALA A 101 -1.49 39.64 -6.40
C ALA A 101 -0.08 39.04 -6.21
N VAL A 102 0.32 38.64 -4.99
CA VAL A 102 1.61 37.98 -4.73
C VAL A 102 1.67 36.58 -5.36
N LEU A 103 0.57 35.80 -5.28
CA LEU A 103 0.49 34.52 -5.98
C LEU A 103 0.51 34.72 -7.51
N TYR A 104 -0.16 35.73 -8.05
CA TYR A 104 -0.15 36.08 -9.47
C TYR A 104 1.20 36.69 -9.91
N TRP A 105 1.98 37.26 -9.01
CA TRP A 105 3.33 37.75 -9.34
C TRP A 105 4.35 36.61 -9.38
N VAL A 106 4.32 35.71 -8.39
CA VAL A 106 5.22 34.55 -8.31
C VAL A 106 4.88 33.46 -9.34
N PHE A 107 3.59 33.18 -9.55
CA PHE A 107 3.13 32.15 -10.50
C PHE A 107 2.65 32.76 -11.83
N GLY A 108 1.87 33.85 -11.78
CA GLY A 108 1.24 34.46 -12.96
C GLY A 108 2.22 35.08 -13.96
N TYR A 109 3.31 35.73 -13.56
CA TYR A 109 4.29 36.26 -14.54
C TYR A 109 4.97 35.14 -15.37
N GLN A 110 5.20 33.96 -14.78
CA GLN A 110 5.64 32.78 -15.50
C GLN A 110 4.50 32.19 -16.35
N ILE A 111 3.30 32.06 -15.78
CA ILE A 111 2.13 31.50 -16.48
C ILE A 111 1.73 32.34 -17.69
N ASP A 112 1.68 33.67 -17.61
CA ASP A 112 1.33 34.57 -18.71
C ASP A 112 2.37 34.51 -19.84
N ARG A 113 3.66 34.41 -19.50
CA ARG A 113 4.72 34.25 -20.51
C ARG A 113 4.65 32.89 -21.21
N ILE A 114 4.24 31.84 -20.50
CA ILE A 114 3.91 30.52 -21.06
C ILE A 114 2.62 30.59 -21.90
N TRP A 115 1.61 31.34 -21.47
CA TRP A 115 0.30 31.49 -22.14
C TRP A 115 0.42 32.23 -23.48
N TYR A 116 1.11 33.36 -23.51
CA TYR A 116 1.26 34.19 -24.72
C TYR A 116 2.14 33.53 -25.80
N THR A 117 3.06 32.65 -25.41
CA THR A 117 4.01 32.02 -26.34
C THR A 117 3.43 30.78 -27.04
N TYR A 118 2.37 30.16 -26.49
CA TYR A 118 1.87 28.86 -26.97
C TYR A 118 0.35 28.80 -27.12
N ARG A 119 -0.16 29.34 -28.24
CA ARG A 119 -1.59 29.48 -28.57
C ARG A 119 -2.32 28.19 -29.00
N GLU A 120 -1.61 27.07 -29.09
CA GLU A 120 -2.19 25.80 -29.56
C GLU A 120 -2.76 24.95 -28.42
N PRO A 121 -3.74 24.05 -28.68
CA PRO A 121 -4.39 23.26 -27.65
C PRO A 121 -3.45 22.20 -27.05
N ILE A 122 -2.67 22.61 -26.06
CA ILE A 122 -1.86 21.74 -25.19
C ILE A 122 -2.74 20.62 -24.65
N GLN A 123 -2.32 19.36 -24.81
CA GLN A 123 -2.74 18.27 -23.93
C GLN A 123 -1.55 17.90 -23.05
N ILE A 124 -1.77 17.88 -21.74
CA ILE A 124 -0.73 17.54 -20.77
C ILE A 124 -0.78 16.03 -20.54
N TYR A 125 0.37 15.40 -20.75
CA TYR A 125 0.58 13.99 -20.49
C TYR A 125 1.83 13.85 -19.64
N THR A 126 1.67 13.78 -18.31
CA THR A 126 2.49 12.84 -17.55
C THR A 126 1.95 11.46 -17.89
N ALA A 127 2.51 10.86 -18.95
CA ALA A 127 2.20 9.53 -19.41
C ALA A 127 3.49 8.77 -19.66
N LEU A 128 3.77 7.86 -18.76
CA LEU A 128 4.80 6.84 -18.87
C LEU A 128 4.46 5.91 -20.05
N HIS A 129 4.85 6.31 -21.26
CA HIS A 129 4.72 5.48 -22.46
C HIS A 129 5.93 4.56 -22.57
N SER A 130 5.68 3.24 -22.46
CA SER A 130 6.65 2.22 -22.85
C SER A 130 6.75 2.19 -24.37
N PHE A 131 7.69 2.97 -24.92
CA PHE A 131 8.04 2.91 -26.34
C PHE A 131 9.29 2.03 -26.49
N SER A 132 9.15 0.90 -27.20
CA SER A 132 10.23 -0.06 -27.43
C SER A 132 10.98 -0.50 -26.17
N GLY A 133 10.31 -0.59 -25.01
CA GLY A 133 10.96 -1.00 -23.77
C GLY A 133 11.75 0.10 -23.03
N SER A 134 11.55 1.36 -23.43
CA SER A 134 12.07 2.53 -22.71
C SER A 134 10.94 3.32 -22.06
N ILE A 135 11.20 3.81 -20.85
CA ILE A 135 10.37 4.82 -20.20
C ILE A 135 10.75 6.18 -20.75
N VAL A 136 9.84 6.86 -21.44
CA VAL A 136 10.04 8.29 -21.78
C VAL A 136 9.56 9.16 -20.61
N LEU A 137 10.50 9.91 -20.02
CA LEU A 137 10.25 10.92 -19.00
C LEU A 137 10.18 12.29 -19.67
N ALA A 138 9.05 12.97 -19.52
CA ALA A 138 8.89 14.36 -19.94
C ALA A 138 9.03 15.28 -18.75
N TYR A 139 9.86 16.32 -18.90
CA TYR A 139 10.08 17.32 -17.86
C TYR A 139 9.36 18.62 -18.21
N SER A 140 9.01 19.39 -17.19
CA SER A 140 8.62 20.78 -17.33
C SER A 140 8.94 21.50 -16.01
N GLY A 141 9.26 22.78 -16.10
CA GLY A 141 9.47 23.63 -14.93
C GLY A 141 10.77 24.41 -14.91
N PRO A 142 11.15 24.90 -13.72
CA PRO A 142 12.38 25.67 -13.56
C PRO A 142 13.61 24.94 -14.10
N CYS A 143 13.65 23.60 -14.00
CA CYS A 143 14.74 22.80 -14.55
C CYS A 143 14.86 22.89 -16.09
N THR A 144 13.75 23.02 -16.83
CA THR A 144 13.76 23.06 -18.30
C THR A 144 14.30 24.37 -18.86
N LEU A 145 14.36 25.42 -18.04
CA LEU A 145 15.05 26.68 -18.37
C LEU A 145 16.57 26.51 -18.40
N ILE A 146 17.12 25.43 -17.82
CA ILE A 146 18.55 25.15 -17.77
C ILE A 146 18.93 24.14 -18.86
N ASN A 147 18.41 22.91 -18.78
CA ASN A 147 18.41 21.90 -19.85
C ASN A 147 17.77 20.59 -19.35
N VAL A 148 17.48 19.68 -20.28
CA VAL A 148 16.92 18.35 -20.01
C VAL A 148 17.79 17.46 -19.11
N LYS A 149 19.13 17.59 -19.19
CA LYS A 149 20.06 16.81 -18.33
C LYS A 149 19.94 17.25 -16.88
N PHE A 150 19.81 18.56 -16.63
CA PHE A 150 19.58 19.11 -15.29
C PHE A 150 18.22 18.68 -14.71
N CYS A 151 17.17 18.59 -15.53
CA CYS A 151 15.89 18.00 -15.10
C CYS A 151 16.03 16.53 -14.71
N HIS A 152 16.69 15.72 -15.54
CA HIS A 152 16.91 14.31 -15.24
C HIS A 152 17.78 14.11 -13.99
N LEU A 153 18.82 14.91 -13.81
CA LEU A 153 19.64 14.94 -12.60
C LEU A 153 18.81 15.32 -11.36
N SER A 154 17.92 16.30 -11.47
CA SER A 154 17.04 16.71 -10.38
C SER A 154 16.10 15.58 -9.95
N LEU A 155 15.50 14.86 -10.93
CA LEU A 155 14.69 13.67 -10.66
C LEU A 155 15.52 12.54 -10.04
N ALA A 156 16.72 12.27 -10.57
CA ALA A 156 17.65 11.26 -10.05
C ALA A 156 18.00 11.53 -8.58
N ILE A 157 18.32 12.78 -8.24
CA ILE A 157 18.59 13.23 -6.87
C ILE A 157 17.33 13.05 -6.01
N HIS A 158 16.17 13.55 -6.44
CA HIS A 158 14.91 13.44 -5.70
C HIS A 158 14.60 11.98 -5.29
N THR A 159 14.54 11.07 -6.26
CA THR A 159 14.20 9.66 -6.01
C THR A 159 15.22 8.97 -5.08
N ASN A 160 16.51 9.31 -5.21
CA ASN A 160 17.55 8.79 -4.32
C ASN A 160 17.46 9.35 -2.89
N LEU A 161 17.14 10.63 -2.73
CA LEU A 161 16.96 11.25 -1.41
C LEU A 161 15.75 10.64 -0.66
N VAL A 162 14.64 10.35 -1.35
CA VAL A 162 13.48 9.67 -0.73
C VAL A 162 13.88 8.27 -0.22
N GLY A 163 14.63 7.50 -1.02
CA GLY A 163 15.19 6.22 -0.58
C GLY A 163 16.18 6.37 0.60
N GLN A 164 17.04 7.39 0.59
CA GLN A 164 17.92 7.71 1.70
C GLN A 164 17.15 8.07 2.98
N SER A 165 16.01 8.78 2.91
CA SER A 165 15.21 9.07 4.10
C SER A 165 14.64 7.81 4.76
N VAL A 166 14.23 6.79 3.98
CA VAL A 166 13.85 5.47 4.53
C VAL A 166 15.04 4.80 5.22
N ALA A 167 16.23 4.81 4.59
CA ALA A 167 17.44 4.28 5.20
C ALA A 167 17.81 5.02 6.50
N LEU A 168 17.83 6.35 6.51
CA LEU A 168 18.12 7.15 7.70
C LEU A 168 17.11 6.89 8.83
N LEU A 169 15.83 6.67 8.52
CA LEU A 169 14.83 6.26 9.50
C LEU A 169 15.16 4.86 10.09
N LEU A 170 15.56 3.89 9.26
CA LEU A 170 16.08 2.59 9.72
C LEU A 170 17.26 2.74 10.69
N PHE A 171 18.26 3.56 10.34
CA PHE A 171 19.38 3.83 11.24
C PHE A 171 18.95 4.59 12.51
N THR A 172 17.85 5.35 12.47
CA THR A 172 17.29 6.02 13.65
C THR A 172 16.72 5.02 14.65
N PHE A 173 16.03 3.97 14.17
CA PHE A 173 15.60 2.85 15.00
C PHE A 173 16.78 2.03 15.53
N ALA A 174 17.74 1.68 14.66
CA ALA A 174 18.91 0.89 15.03
C ALA A 174 19.79 1.62 16.07
N TYR A 175 20.06 2.91 15.86
CA TYR A 175 20.78 3.77 16.82
C TYR A 175 20.10 3.79 18.18
N ARG A 176 18.77 3.96 18.22
CA ARG A 176 18.03 4.02 19.49
C ARG A 176 18.01 2.68 20.22
N LEU A 177 17.90 1.56 19.51
CA LEU A 177 18.05 0.23 20.13
C LEU A 177 19.46 0.07 20.71
N TRP A 178 20.48 0.39 19.93
CA TRP A 178 21.88 0.25 20.30
C TRP A 178 22.29 1.13 21.50
N VAL A 179 21.75 2.36 21.61
CA VAL A 179 21.93 3.24 22.78
C VAL A 179 21.35 2.59 24.05
N LEU A 180 20.19 1.92 23.95
CA LEU A 180 19.57 1.23 25.08
C LEU A 180 20.25 -0.12 25.42
N GLU A 181 20.91 -0.76 24.46
CA GLU A 181 21.66 -1.99 24.68
C GLU A 181 23.06 -1.75 25.26
N THR A 182 23.66 -0.56 25.06
CA THR A 182 25.08 -0.33 25.39
C THR A 182 25.38 0.82 26.38
N SER A 183 24.48 0.99 27.37
CA SER A 183 24.48 2.06 28.39
C SER A 183 25.86 2.50 28.92
N ASP A 184 26.75 1.55 29.24
CA ASP A 184 27.93 1.79 30.07
C ASP A 184 29.19 2.25 29.32
N LYS A 185 29.17 2.31 27.97
CA LYS A 185 30.30 2.80 27.17
C LYS A 185 29.81 3.82 26.14
N ARG A 186 29.84 5.12 26.47
CA ARG A 186 29.22 6.20 25.66
C ARG A 186 30.15 6.98 24.71
N THR A 187 31.43 7.16 25.03
CA THR A 187 32.30 8.13 24.34
C THR A 187 32.83 7.67 22.98
N GLU A 188 33.35 6.44 22.90
CA GLU A 188 34.08 5.91 21.73
C GLU A 188 33.23 5.69 20.46
N LYS A 189 31.90 5.77 20.58
CA LYS A 189 30.98 5.20 19.58
C LYS A 189 30.23 6.21 18.73
N ARG A 190 30.39 7.52 18.96
CA ARG A 190 29.82 8.56 18.07
C ARG A 190 30.37 8.41 16.66
N GLU A 191 31.65 8.08 16.54
CA GLU A 191 32.36 7.98 15.27
C GLU A 191 31.79 6.88 14.37
N ILE A 192 31.42 5.72 14.92
CA ILE A 192 30.83 4.60 14.16
C ILE A 192 29.57 5.06 13.41
N TRP A 193 28.68 5.80 14.09
CA TRP A 193 27.45 6.30 13.49
C TRP A 193 27.69 7.40 12.46
N THR A 194 28.71 8.24 12.64
CA THR A 194 29.16 9.20 11.62
C THR A 194 29.71 8.48 10.39
N ARG A 195 30.55 7.45 10.56
CA ARG A 195 31.08 6.61 9.46
C ARG A 195 29.94 5.93 8.68
N ILE A 196 28.94 5.37 9.38
CA ILE A 196 27.73 4.79 8.74
C ILE A 196 26.97 5.84 7.92
N GLN A 197 26.75 7.04 8.46
CA GLN A 197 26.09 8.13 7.72
C GLN A 197 26.86 8.52 6.46
N ILE A 198 28.19 8.61 6.52
CA ILE A 198 29.05 8.89 5.36
C ILE A 198 28.89 7.80 4.29
N VAL A 199 28.88 6.51 4.68
CA VAL A 199 28.67 5.39 3.73
C VAL A 199 27.31 5.48 3.03
N LEU A 200 26.24 5.88 3.73
CA LEU A 200 24.91 6.06 3.13
C LEU A 200 24.84 7.23 2.16
N ILE A 201 25.52 8.34 2.48
CA ILE A 201 25.65 9.49 1.59
C ILE A 201 26.39 9.08 0.32
N ILE A 202 27.55 8.42 0.45
CA ILE A 202 28.33 7.88 -0.68
C ILE A 202 27.46 6.93 -1.52
N PHE A 203 26.74 6.00 -0.89
CA PHE A 203 25.88 5.05 -1.58
C PHE A 203 24.81 5.77 -2.43
N GLY A 204 24.09 6.73 -1.87
CA GLY A 204 23.04 7.44 -2.61
C GLY A 204 23.59 8.39 -3.67
N VAL A 205 24.78 8.97 -3.49
CA VAL A 205 25.48 9.72 -4.53
C VAL A 205 25.87 8.81 -5.69
N VAL A 206 26.46 7.64 -5.40
CA VAL A 206 26.78 6.63 -6.42
C VAL A 206 25.50 6.18 -7.15
N ASN A 207 24.43 5.87 -6.42
CA ASN A 207 23.17 5.44 -7.03
C ASN A 207 22.49 6.56 -7.84
N THR A 208 22.66 7.83 -7.46
CA THR A 208 22.22 9.00 -8.25
C THR A 208 23.01 9.11 -9.56
N ILE A 209 24.33 8.93 -9.52
CA ILE A 209 25.19 8.92 -10.71
C ILE A 209 24.81 7.77 -11.65
N ILE A 210 24.59 6.56 -11.11
CA ILE A 210 24.14 5.40 -11.90
C ILE A 210 22.78 5.67 -12.54
N PHE A 211 21.81 6.24 -11.79
CA PHE A 211 20.50 6.59 -12.34
C PHE A 211 20.63 7.62 -13.48
N TYR A 212 21.40 8.70 -13.25
CA TYR A 212 21.62 9.78 -14.21
C TYR A 212 22.31 9.32 -15.50
N LEU A 213 23.32 8.44 -15.38
CA LEU A 213 24.02 7.84 -16.53
C LEU A 213 23.19 6.77 -17.26
N GLY A 214 22.10 6.29 -16.65
CA GLY A 214 21.18 5.30 -17.22
C GLY A 214 20.14 5.88 -18.20
N ALA A 215 20.17 7.19 -18.48
CA ALA A 215 19.22 7.85 -19.38
C ALA A 215 19.84 8.19 -20.74
N SER A 216 19.06 7.95 -21.80
CA SER A 216 19.25 8.56 -23.12
C SER A 216 18.52 9.89 -23.19
N TYR A 217 19.08 10.85 -23.93
CA TYR A 217 18.43 12.12 -24.27
C TYR A 217 17.96 12.17 -25.73
N ASP A 218 18.45 11.25 -26.56
CA ASP A 218 17.98 11.05 -27.93
C ASP A 218 16.98 9.89 -27.94
N VAL A 219 15.70 10.23 -28.15
CA VAL A 219 14.59 9.27 -28.14
C VAL A 219 13.99 9.21 -29.54
N PRO A 220 14.15 8.10 -30.29
CA PRO A 220 13.63 7.99 -31.65
C PRO A 220 12.12 8.26 -31.71
N GLY A 221 11.70 9.13 -32.64
CA GLY A 221 10.30 9.52 -32.81
C GLY A 221 9.84 10.73 -31.98
N PHE A 222 10.69 11.29 -31.11
CA PHE A 222 10.41 12.52 -30.38
C PHE A 222 11.21 13.70 -30.96
N PRO A 223 10.66 14.93 -31.03
CA PRO A 223 11.40 16.06 -31.58
C PRO A 223 12.46 16.55 -30.57
N HIS A 224 13.67 16.83 -31.05
CA HIS A 224 14.83 17.23 -30.22
C HIS A 224 14.62 18.54 -29.43
N ASP A 225 13.67 19.40 -29.83
CA ASP A 225 13.38 20.68 -29.18
C ASP A 225 12.69 20.54 -27.81
N TYR A 226 12.28 19.33 -27.43
CA TYR A 226 11.53 19.08 -26.20
C TYR A 226 12.39 18.42 -25.10
N PRO A 227 12.21 18.79 -23.82
CA PRO A 227 12.95 18.23 -22.71
C PRO A 227 12.42 16.83 -22.31
N TYR A 228 12.84 15.82 -23.07
CA TYR A 228 12.60 14.40 -22.78
C TYR A 228 13.90 13.65 -22.42
N SER A 229 13.80 12.65 -21.54
CA SER A 229 14.84 11.63 -21.40
C SER A 229 14.22 10.24 -21.37
N ALA A 230 14.81 9.26 -22.03
CA ALA A 230 14.39 7.87 -21.97
C ALA A 230 15.26 7.07 -20.99
N ILE A 231 14.65 6.25 -20.13
CA ILE A 231 15.35 5.20 -19.36
C ILE A 231 14.99 3.85 -19.98
N ALA A 232 15.97 3.18 -20.59
CA ALA A 232 15.79 1.84 -21.14
C ALA A 232 15.80 0.81 -20.00
N LEU A 233 14.67 0.14 -19.78
CA LEU A 233 14.51 -0.87 -18.73
C LEU A 233 14.24 -2.27 -19.27
N PHE A 234 13.74 -2.39 -20.50
CA PHE A 234 13.52 -3.65 -21.19
C PHE A 234 14.53 -3.77 -22.34
N GLY A 235 14.96 -4.99 -22.67
CA GLY A 235 16.11 -5.26 -23.55
C GLY A 235 17.20 -6.10 -22.86
N GLY A 236 18.39 -6.17 -23.46
CA GLY A 236 19.51 -7.02 -23.00
C GLY A 236 19.91 -6.78 -21.54
N ILE A 237 20.45 -7.81 -20.87
CA ILE A 237 20.91 -7.70 -19.47
C ILE A 237 22.09 -6.73 -19.35
N THR A 238 23.01 -6.77 -20.30
CA THR A 238 24.25 -5.97 -20.34
C THR A 238 23.98 -4.49 -20.63
N GLU A 239 23.15 -4.19 -21.62
CA GLU A 239 22.86 -2.83 -22.09
C GLU A 239 22.14 -1.99 -21.03
N ASN A 240 21.19 -2.60 -20.31
CA ASN A 240 20.34 -1.92 -19.34
C ASN A 240 20.74 -2.19 -17.88
N LEU A 241 21.94 -2.72 -17.63
CA LEU A 241 22.41 -3.08 -16.29
C LEU A 241 22.41 -1.87 -15.34
N VAL A 242 22.86 -0.72 -15.83
CA VAL A 242 22.99 0.54 -15.09
C VAL A 242 21.64 1.00 -14.51
N PRO A 243 20.62 1.36 -15.32
CA PRO A 243 19.34 1.83 -14.78
C PRO A 243 18.58 0.76 -13.98
N ARG A 244 18.67 -0.52 -14.38
CA ARG A 244 18.08 -1.63 -13.61
C ARG A 244 18.70 -1.78 -12.22
N SER A 245 20.03 -1.70 -12.12
CA SER A 245 20.72 -1.79 -10.82
C SER A 245 20.33 -0.64 -9.88
N SER A 246 20.07 0.55 -10.44
CA SER A 246 19.65 1.70 -9.65
C SER A 246 18.22 1.59 -9.13
N LEU A 247 17.27 1.21 -10.00
CA LEU A 247 15.89 0.94 -9.58
C LEU A 247 15.80 -0.22 -8.59
N PHE A 248 16.54 -1.31 -8.83
CA PHE A 248 16.63 -2.42 -7.90
C PHE A 248 17.17 -1.98 -6.52
N SER A 249 18.21 -1.14 -6.49
CA SER A 249 18.74 -0.56 -5.25
C SER A 249 17.71 0.27 -4.50
N LEU A 250 16.93 1.11 -5.20
CA LEU A 250 15.85 1.92 -4.62
C LEU A 250 14.71 1.05 -4.04
N LEU A 251 14.31 0.00 -4.76
CA LEU A 251 13.30 -0.96 -4.30
C LEU A 251 13.78 -1.74 -3.07
N VAL A 252 15.00 -2.28 -3.09
CA VAL A 252 15.59 -3.00 -1.95
C VAL A 252 15.68 -2.10 -0.71
N ILE A 253 16.13 -0.85 -0.86
CA ILE A 253 16.23 0.08 0.27
C ILE A 253 14.86 0.46 0.83
N SER A 254 13.85 0.63 -0.04
CA SER A 254 12.49 0.97 0.39
C SER A 254 11.82 -0.21 1.09
N GLU A 255 11.72 -1.36 0.42
CA GLU A 255 10.98 -2.53 0.89
C GLU A 255 11.72 -3.27 2.02
N ALA A 256 12.97 -3.68 1.79
CA ALA A 256 13.74 -4.39 2.81
C ALA A 256 14.13 -3.46 3.97
N GLY A 257 14.35 -2.17 3.69
CA GLY A 257 14.54 -1.16 4.73
C GLY A 257 13.31 -1.01 5.64
N PHE A 258 12.10 -1.00 5.09
CA PHE A 258 10.87 -0.97 5.90
C PHE A 258 10.64 -2.27 6.68
N GLY A 259 10.89 -3.44 6.07
CA GLY A 259 10.90 -4.71 6.79
C GLY A 259 11.87 -4.71 7.98
N ALA A 260 13.07 -4.17 7.78
CA ALA A 260 14.06 -3.98 8.84
C ALA A 260 13.60 -2.95 9.91
N ILE A 261 12.95 -1.84 9.53
CA ILE A 261 12.36 -0.88 10.48
C ILE A 261 11.34 -1.58 11.38
N ILE A 262 10.45 -2.41 10.83
CA ILE A 262 9.47 -3.19 11.60
C ILE A 262 10.17 -4.14 12.60
N TYR A 263 11.23 -4.83 12.17
CA TYR A 263 12.05 -5.68 13.04
C TYR A 263 12.69 -4.89 14.19
N PHE A 264 13.38 -3.79 13.89
CA PHE A 264 14.05 -2.96 14.90
C PHE A 264 13.06 -2.29 15.86
N ARG A 265 11.90 -1.85 15.38
CA ARG A 265 10.78 -1.36 16.21
C ARG A 265 10.37 -2.41 17.25
N GLY A 266 10.18 -3.67 16.82
CA GLY A 266 9.82 -4.78 17.69
C GLY A 266 10.85 -5.04 18.81
N ARG A 267 12.15 -4.97 18.49
CA ARG A 267 13.24 -5.06 19.48
C ARG A 267 13.30 -3.84 20.41
N LEU A 268 13.24 -2.64 19.86
CA LEU A 268 13.28 -1.37 20.59
C LEU A 268 12.16 -1.31 21.64
N HIS A 269 10.94 -1.69 21.26
CA HIS A 269 9.80 -1.73 22.17
C HIS A 269 10.01 -2.69 23.36
N ARG A 270 10.54 -3.89 23.11
CA ARG A 270 10.89 -4.86 24.16
C ARG A 270 11.94 -4.30 25.11
N LYS A 271 12.99 -3.66 24.59
CA LYS A 271 14.04 -3.06 25.42
C LYS A 271 13.51 -1.90 26.28
N ILE A 272 12.67 -1.03 25.73
CA ILE A 272 12.00 0.06 26.49
C ILE A 272 11.13 -0.50 27.63
N GLN A 273 10.46 -1.65 27.44
CA GLN A 273 9.68 -2.31 28.49
C GLN A 273 10.54 -2.80 29.67
N THR A 274 11.84 -3.07 29.46
CA THR A 274 12.78 -3.48 30.53
C THR A 274 13.35 -2.32 31.35
N LEU A 275 13.18 -1.07 30.92
CA LEU A 275 13.71 0.10 31.62
C LEU A 275 12.90 0.45 32.89
N ARG A 276 13.54 1.14 33.84
CA ARG A 276 12.91 1.74 35.02
C ARG A 276 11.82 2.73 34.60
N SER A 277 10.83 2.97 35.46
CA SER A 277 9.63 3.77 35.16
C SER A 277 9.93 5.22 34.74
N THR A 278 10.97 5.83 35.33
CA THR A 278 11.46 7.17 34.98
C THR A 278 11.95 7.22 33.54
N ASP A 279 12.99 6.43 33.24
CA ASP A 279 13.70 6.43 31.96
C ASP A 279 12.77 5.95 30.83
N ARG A 280 11.86 5.04 31.15
CA ARG A 280 10.82 4.55 30.24
C ARG A 280 9.96 5.69 29.70
N HIS A 281 9.65 6.72 30.47
CA HIS A 281 8.80 7.82 30.01
C HIS A 281 9.47 8.63 28.89
N ASP A 282 10.72 9.05 29.12
CA ASP A 282 11.52 9.81 28.14
C ASP A 282 11.78 9.01 26.86
N HIS A 283 12.12 7.72 27.01
CA HIS A 283 12.30 6.83 25.86
C HIS A 283 10.98 6.51 25.13
N GLN A 284 9.85 6.47 25.84
CA GLN A 284 8.53 6.24 25.23
C GLN A 284 8.07 7.43 24.38
N MET A 285 8.40 8.67 24.75
CA MET A 285 8.11 9.86 23.92
C MET A 285 8.84 9.79 22.58
N ILE A 286 10.14 9.47 22.59
CA ILE A 286 10.93 9.31 21.37
C ILE A 286 10.43 8.12 20.53
N TYR A 287 10.07 7.00 21.18
CA TYR A 287 9.49 5.84 20.49
C TYR A 287 8.14 6.13 19.83
N ARG A 288 7.32 7.03 20.38
CA ARG A 288 6.09 7.51 19.72
C ARG A 288 6.38 8.33 18.46
N SER A 289 7.36 9.23 18.52
CA SER A 289 7.86 9.95 17.32
C SER A 289 8.25 8.98 16.21
N LEU A 290 9.01 7.94 16.57
CA LEU A 290 9.48 6.93 15.63
C LEU A 290 8.35 6.09 15.04
N ILE A 291 7.33 5.71 15.83
CA ILE A 291 6.13 5.04 15.30
C ILE A 291 5.38 5.94 14.31
N ALA A 292 5.22 7.24 14.63
CA ALA A 292 4.58 8.17 13.72
C ALA A 292 5.36 8.30 12.40
N GLN A 293 6.70 8.34 12.46
CA GLN A 293 7.56 8.34 11.26
C GLN A 293 7.47 7.05 10.46
N MET A 294 7.21 5.88 11.07
CA MET A 294 6.97 4.64 10.32
C MET A 294 5.75 4.68 9.42
N MET A 295 4.79 5.59 9.67
CA MET A 295 3.65 5.77 8.77
C MET A 295 4.07 6.37 7.42
N LEU A 296 5.23 7.04 7.33
CA LEU A 296 5.68 7.69 6.09
C LEU A 296 6.18 6.66 5.06
N PRO A 297 7.11 5.72 5.37
CA PRO A 297 7.40 4.61 4.46
C PRO A 297 6.18 3.74 4.19
N ALA A 298 5.30 3.54 5.17
CA ALA A 298 4.08 2.74 5.00
C ALA A 298 3.07 3.36 4.01
N ALA A 299 3.09 4.68 3.81
CA ALA A 299 2.32 5.36 2.77
C ALA A 299 3.07 5.42 1.43
N TYR A 300 4.40 5.55 1.46
CA TYR A 300 5.25 5.61 0.27
C TYR A 300 5.37 4.27 -0.46
N ILE A 301 5.55 3.14 0.24
CA ILE A 301 5.70 1.80 -0.33
C ILE A 301 4.52 1.40 -1.24
N PRO A 302 3.24 1.58 -0.84
CA PRO A 302 2.11 1.42 -1.74
C PRO A 302 2.24 2.25 -3.02
N ALA A 303 2.62 3.53 -2.93
CA ALA A 303 2.76 4.39 -4.09
C ALA A 303 3.94 3.97 -4.99
N LEU A 304 5.05 3.51 -4.41
CA LEU A 304 6.21 2.97 -5.12
C LEU A 304 5.88 1.65 -5.83
N SER A 305 5.21 0.72 -5.14
CA SER A 305 4.74 -0.54 -5.71
C SER A 305 3.75 -0.32 -6.86
N LEU A 306 2.84 0.64 -6.70
CA LEU A 306 1.87 1.01 -7.73
C LEU A 306 2.54 1.68 -8.94
N TRP A 307 3.50 2.59 -8.71
CA TRP A 307 4.32 3.14 -9.78
C TRP A 307 5.14 2.07 -10.50
N LEU A 308 5.64 1.06 -9.78
CA LEU A 308 6.33 -0.08 -10.37
C LEU A 308 5.39 -0.90 -11.29
N LEU A 309 4.11 -1.04 -10.95
CA LEU A 309 3.12 -1.72 -11.83
C LEU A 309 2.82 -0.94 -13.10
N ASP A 310 2.79 0.39 -13.03
CA ASP A 310 2.66 1.27 -14.21
C ASP A 310 3.94 1.20 -15.08
N LEU A 311 5.12 1.23 -14.45
CA LEU A 311 6.42 1.04 -15.07
C LEU A 311 6.57 -0.32 -15.78
N MET A 312 6.01 -1.39 -15.19
CA MET A 312 5.98 -2.74 -15.79
C MET A 312 4.90 -2.87 -16.89
N GLY A 313 4.17 -1.80 -17.21
CA GLY A 313 3.10 -1.79 -18.22
C GLY A 313 1.79 -2.46 -17.79
N ILE A 314 1.71 -2.95 -16.55
CA ILE A 314 0.58 -3.72 -16.02
C ILE A 314 -0.62 -2.81 -15.74
N VAL A 315 -0.38 -1.62 -15.17
CA VAL A 315 -1.43 -0.66 -14.80
C VAL A 315 -1.11 0.73 -15.33
N HIS A 316 -1.49 1.02 -16.57
CA HIS A 316 -1.34 2.36 -17.14
C HIS A 316 -2.32 3.35 -16.49
N SER A 317 -1.82 4.22 -15.60
CA SER A 317 -2.68 5.16 -14.86
C SER A 317 -1.95 6.45 -14.45
N ARG A 318 -2.38 7.58 -15.04
CA ARG A 318 -1.86 8.93 -14.71
C ARG A 318 -1.97 9.26 -13.22
N THR A 319 -3.06 8.84 -12.56
CA THR A 319 -3.25 9.05 -11.11
C THR A 319 -2.19 8.33 -10.30
N LEU A 320 -1.67 7.20 -10.80
CA LEU A 320 -0.66 6.38 -10.15
C LEU A 320 0.73 6.99 -10.24
N GLN A 321 1.08 7.46 -11.44
CA GLN A 321 2.29 8.24 -11.73
C GLN A 321 2.33 9.54 -10.90
N ARG A 322 1.16 10.14 -10.62
CA ARG A 322 1.01 11.31 -9.74
C ARG A 322 1.09 10.95 -8.25
N ALA A 323 0.50 9.83 -7.85
CA ALA A 323 0.44 9.41 -6.45
C ALA A 323 1.82 9.20 -5.81
N ILE A 324 2.81 8.69 -6.55
CA ILE A 324 4.18 8.54 -6.03
C ILE A 324 4.84 9.89 -5.72
N LEU A 325 4.67 10.90 -6.58
CA LEU A 325 5.22 12.25 -6.36
C LEU A 325 4.55 12.93 -5.17
N VAL A 326 3.22 12.85 -5.07
CA VAL A 326 2.46 13.35 -3.92
C VAL A 326 2.89 12.63 -2.63
N ALA A 327 3.09 11.31 -2.67
CA ALA A 327 3.54 10.54 -1.51
C ALA A 327 4.95 10.93 -1.05
N SER A 328 5.89 11.21 -1.97
CA SER A 328 7.23 11.71 -1.62
C SER A 328 7.19 13.12 -1.01
N SER A 329 6.40 14.04 -1.55
CA SER A 329 6.28 15.40 -0.98
C SER A 329 5.59 15.39 0.39
N VAL A 330 4.56 14.55 0.58
CA VAL A 330 3.93 14.34 1.89
C VAL A 330 4.90 13.70 2.88
N PHE A 331 5.77 12.77 2.46
CA PHE A 331 6.84 12.22 3.30
C PHE A 331 7.76 13.34 3.79
N ALA A 332 8.30 14.14 2.86
CA ALA A 332 9.26 15.21 3.15
C ALA A 332 8.65 16.32 4.03
N LEU A 333 7.35 16.58 3.90
CA LEU A 333 6.60 17.52 4.75
C LEU A 333 6.34 16.95 6.16
N ALA A 334 5.86 15.71 6.26
CA ALA A 334 5.41 15.16 7.54
C ALA A 334 6.56 14.78 8.48
N SER A 335 7.72 14.38 7.93
CA SER A 335 8.94 14.04 8.67
C SER A 335 9.39 15.12 9.69
N PRO A 336 9.63 16.39 9.32
CA PRO A 336 10.00 17.44 10.27
C PRO A 336 8.86 17.80 11.23
N LEU A 337 7.60 17.78 10.78
CA LEU A 337 6.44 18.11 11.61
C LEU A 337 6.26 17.10 12.76
N ILE A 338 6.35 15.80 12.46
CA ILE A 338 6.29 14.73 13.45
C ILE A 338 7.43 14.88 14.47
N ASN A 339 8.65 15.12 14.00
CA ASN A 339 9.81 15.34 14.87
C ASN A 339 9.63 16.56 15.80
N MET A 340 9.18 17.69 15.28
CA MET A 340 8.96 18.91 16.08
C MET A 340 7.85 18.73 17.13
N TYR A 341 6.79 17.99 16.78
CA TYR A 341 5.66 17.73 17.68
C TYR A 341 6.02 16.78 18.84
N TYR A 342 6.67 15.65 18.54
CA TYR A 342 6.88 14.58 19.53
C TYR A 342 8.14 14.74 20.39
N ILE A 343 9.18 15.46 19.94
CA ILE A 343 10.47 15.55 20.64
C ILE A 343 10.46 16.71 21.66
N PRO A 344 10.45 16.44 22.99
CA PRO A 344 10.21 17.46 24.02
C PRO A 344 11.09 18.72 24.01
N PRO A 345 12.43 18.67 23.78
CA PRO A 345 13.25 19.89 23.75
C PRO A 345 12.92 20.82 22.57
N TYR A 346 12.23 20.35 21.54
CA TYR A 346 11.77 21.19 20.42
C TYR A 346 10.38 21.79 20.71
N ARG A 347 9.55 21.09 21.50
CA ARG A 347 8.21 21.54 21.93
C ARG A 347 8.21 22.60 23.05
N LYS A 348 9.16 22.55 24.00
CA LYS A 348 9.16 23.36 25.25
C LYS A 348 9.44 24.87 25.08
N ARG A 349 8.68 25.60 24.26
CA ARG A 349 8.71 27.07 24.25
C ARG A 349 7.32 27.65 24.08
N ASP A 350 6.90 28.49 25.03
CA ASP A 350 5.57 29.08 25.09
C ASP A 350 5.26 29.92 23.83
N SER A 351 6.27 30.56 23.23
CA SER A 351 6.10 31.32 21.99
C SER A 351 5.85 30.45 20.74
N LEU A 352 6.36 29.21 20.70
CA LEU A 352 6.12 28.29 19.58
C LEU A 352 4.89 27.42 19.83
N SER A 353 4.58 27.13 21.10
CA SER A 353 3.26 26.61 21.46
C SER A 353 2.20 27.62 21.03
N CYS A 354 2.29 28.91 21.37
CA CYS A 354 1.35 29.91 20.84
C CYS A 354 1.28 29.97 19.30
N ALA A 355 2.36 29.71 18.55
CA ALA A 355 2.30 29.69 17.08
C ALA A 355 1.66 28.41 16.52
N VAL A 356 2.07 27.23 17.01
CA VAL A 356 1.58 25.91 16.59
C VAL A 356 0.17 25.64 17.12
N ASP A 357 -0.12 26.06 18.35
CA ASP A 357 -1.45 26.05 18.97
C ASP A 357 -2.31 27.19 18.41
N SER A 358 -1.78 28.32 17.91
CA SER A 358 -2.59 29.26 17.10
C SER A 358 -2.91 28.69 15.72
N TRP A 359 -1.98 27.98 15.08
CA TRP A 359 -2.28 27.21 13.86
C TRP A 359 -3.33 26.14 14.15
N ALA A 360 -3.14 25.35 15.21
CA ALA A 360 -4.05 24.29 15.59
C ALA A 360 -5.40 24.82 16.12
N CYS A 361 -5.47 25.97 16.78
CA CYS A 361 -6.74 26.55 17.25
C CYS A 361 -7.47 27.36 16.16
N ARG A 362 -6.78 28.15 15.33
CA ARG A 362 -7.43 28.86 14.21
C ARG A 362 -7.89 27.90 13.11
N CYS A 363 -7.19 26.79 12.90
CA CYS A 363 -7.68 25.70 12.05
C CYS A 363 -8.52 24.65 12.82
N GLY A 364 -8.66 24.72 14.15
CA GLY A 364 -9.60 23.88 14.90
C GLY A 364 -9.22 22.38 15.08
N THR A 365 -7.94 22.04 15.24
CA THR A 365 -7.31 20.76 15.68
C THR A 365 -7.64 19.46 14.93
N ARG A 366 -8.69 19.43 14.12
CA ARG A 366 -9.13 18.30 13.29
C ARG A 366 -8.60 18.33 11.84
N PRO A 367 -8.52 19.48 11.12
CA PRO A 367 -8.26 19.44 9.69
C PRO A 367 -6.80 19.29 9.23
N LEU A 368 -5.73 19.46 10.01
CA LEU A 368 -4.37 19.18 9.45
C LEU A 368 -4.12 17.68 9.17
N ILE A 369 -5.09 16.81 9.47
CA ILE A 369 -5.18 15.43 8.99
C ILE A 369 -6.51 15.20 8.27
N LEU A 370 -7.63 15.72 8.78
CA LEU A 370 -8.91 15.56 8.09
C LEU A 370 -8.97 16.30 6.75
N TRP A 371 -8.35 17.46 6.54
CA TRP A 371 -8.25 18.12 5.23
C TRP A 371 -7.33 17.37 4.26
N LEU A 372 -6.31 16.67 4.76
CA LEU A 372 -5.52 15.73 3.94
C LEU A 372 -6.36 14.52 3.52
N LEU A 373 -7.21 14.01 4.43
CA LEU A 373 -8.17 12.95 4.14
C LEU A 373 -9.34 13.43 3.26
N ASP A 374 -9.84 14.65 3.45
CA ASP A 374 -10.92 15.28 2.68
C ASP A 374 -10.41 15.68 1.29
N ALA A 375 -9.14 16.08 1.13
CA ALA A 375 -8.51 16.26 -0.18
C ALA A 375 -8.36 14.92 -0.91
N LEU A 376 -8.05 13.82 -0.19
CA LEU A 376 -8.13 12.46 -0.70
C LEU A 376 -9.59 12.02 -0.99
N GLU A 377 -10.59 12.60 -0.30
CA GLU A 377 -12.03 12.37 -0.47
C GLU A 377 -12.69 13.31 -1.52
N ILE A 378 -12.03 14.38 -1.97
CA ILE A 378 -12.49 15.24 -3.07
C ILE A 378 -12.04 14.68 -4.42
N VAL A 379 -10.92 13.97 -4.48
CA VAL A 379 -10.50 13.14 -5.63
C VAL A 379 -11.45 11.94 -5.86
N HIS A 380 -12.39 11.69 -4.93
CA HIS A 380 -13.08 10.41 -4.77
C HIS A 380 -14.16 10.13 -5.83
N SER A 381 -14.85 11.10 -6.45
CA SER A 381 -16.09 10.81 -7.20
C SER A 381 -15.98 9.82 -8.39
N ARG A 382 -14.99 9.99 -9.29
CA ARG A 382 -14.72 9.04 -10.41
C ARG A 382 -13.52 8.15 -10.15
N THR A 383 -12.58 8.61 -9.33
CA THR A 383 -11.45 7.79 -8.91
C THR A 383 -11.93 6.64 -8.03
N LEU A 384 -13.09 6.71 -7.34
CA LEU A 384 -13.58 5.63 -6.47
C LEU A 384 -13.58 4.24 -7.12
N GLN A 385 -13.94 4.07 -8.39
CA GLN A 385 -13.88 2.74 -9.02
C GLN A 385 -12.43 2.23 -9.24
N ARG A 386 -11.46 3.13 -9.42
CA ARG A 386 -10.04 2.80 -9.61
C ARG A 386 -9.29 2.72 -8.27
N THR A 387 -9.63 3.59 -7.34
CA THR A 387 -9.22 3.53 -5.93
C THR A 387 -9.81 2.30 -5.26
N ILE A 388 -11.05 1.88 -5.53
CA ILE A 388 -11.59 0.59 -5.07
C ILE A 388 -10.71 -0.54 -5.58
N LEU A 389 -10.33 -0.57 -6.87
CA LEU A 389 -9.41 -1.59 -7.40
C LEU A 389 -8.07 -1.60 -6.66
N VAL A 390 -7.41 -0.43 -6.52
CA VAL A 390 -6.15 -0.26 -5.77
C VAL A 390 -6.29 -0.69 -4.31
N CYS A 391 -7.38 -0.31 -3.64
CA CYS A 391 -7.73 -0.67 -2.28
C CYS A 391 -7.96 -2.18 -2.15
N THR A 392 -8.71 -2.81 -3.05
CA THR A 392 -8.95 -4.26 -3.08
C THR A 392 -7.72 -5.07 -3.48
N VAL A 393 -6.63 -4.45 -3.95
CA VAL A 393 -5.37 -5.15 -4.20
C VAL A 393 -4.40 -4.97 -3.02
N LEU A 394 -4.26 -3.76 -2.48
CA LEU A 394 -3.26 -3.46 -1.46
C LEU A 394 -3.74 -3.68 -0.02
N PHE A 395 -4.97 -3.32 0.34
CA PHE A 395 -5.45 -3.53 1.71
C PHE A 395 -5.51 -5.02 2.11
N PRO A 396 -5.83 -5.98 1.21
CA PRO A 396 -5.72 -7.40 1.50
C PRO A 396 -4.30 -7.93 1.67
N LEU A 397 -3.27 -7.20 1.23
CA LEU A 397 -1.87 -7.53 1.55
C LEU A 397 -1.47 -6.96 2.92
N VAL A 398 -1.86 -5.72 3.20
CA VAL A 398 -1.49 -5.00 4.43
C VAL A 398 -2.20 -5.56 5.67
N SER A 399 -3.47 -5.96 5.57
CA SER A 399 -4.28 -6.40 6.72
C SER A 399 -3.86 -7.76 7.32
N PRO A 400 -3.52 -8.78 6.53
CA PRO A 400 -2.91 -10.01 7.04
C PRO A 400 -1.49 -9.80 7.61
N LEU A 401 -0.68 -8.91 7.03
CA LEU A 401 0.64 -8.55 7.58
C LEU A 401 0.50 -7.86 8.96
N ILE A 402 -0.47 -6.96 9.09
CA ILE A 402 -0.91 -6.38 10.36
C ILE A 402 -1.26 -7.50 11.36
N ASN A 403 -2.05 -8.49 10.94
CA ASN A 403 -2.45 -9.60 11.81
C ASN A 403 -1.27 -10.50 12.22
N MET A 404 -0.41 -10.93 11.29
CA MET A 404 0.82 -11.68 11.58
C MET A 404 1.75 -10.91 12.54
N TYR A 405 1.77 -9.58 12.47
CA TYR A 405 2.54 -8.74 13.38
C TYR A 405 1.88 -8.59 14.77
N TYR A 406 0.55 -8.46 14.85
CA TYR A 406 -0.20 -8.27 16.09
C TYR A 406 -0.60 -9.57 16.81
N ILE A 407 -0.44 -10.74 16.18
CA ILE A 407 -0.50 -12.07 16.79
C ILE A 407 0.94 -12.52 17.07
N PRO A 408 1.61 -12.06 18.16
CA PRO A 408 2.98 -12.43 18.44
C PRO A 408 3.07 -13.93 18.71
N PRO A 409 3.81 -14.73 17.91
CA PRO A 409 3.53 -16.16 17.80
C PRO A 409 3.64 -16.96 19.11
N TYR A 410 4.51 -16.59 20.07
CA TYR A 410 4.72 -17.41 21.29
C TYR A 410 5.01 -16.70 22.63
N ARG A 411 5.08 -15.35 22.73
CA ARG A 411 5.68 -14.70 23.93
C ARG A 411 4.79 -13.82 24.83
N LYS A 412 3.53 -13.56 24.47
CA LYS A 412 2.58 -12.80 25.33
C LYS A 412 1.15 -13.33 25.33
N THR A 413 0.85 -14.33 24.50
CA THR A 413 -0.38 -15.10 24.57
C THR A 413 -0.34 -15.94 25.86
N PRO A 414 -1.38 -15.91 26.73
CA PRO A 414 -1.45 -16.85 27.84
C PRO A 414 -1.47 -18.28 27.30
N LEU A 415 -0.92 -19.24 28.07
CA LEU A 415 -0.77 -20.64 27.65
C LEU A 415 -2.09 -21.22 27.11
N ASP A 416 -3.20 -20.92 27.80
CA ASP A 416 -4.58 -21.31 27.47
C ASP A 416 -5.08 -20.85 26.07
N LEU A 417 -4.44 -19.83 25.48
CA LEU A 417 -4.77 -19.29 24.15
C LEU A 417 -3.67 -19.55 23.11
N SER A 418 -2.59 -20.27 23.46
CA SER A 418 -1.45 -20.52 22.57
C SER A 418 -1.87 -21.27 21.30
N ALA A 419 -2.57 -22.39 21.42
CA ALA A 419 -3.10 -23.18 20.30
C ALA A 419 -4.01 -22.34 19.38
N TYR A 420 -4.82 -21.47 19.97
CA TYR A 420 -5.72 -20.59 19.22
C TYR A 420 -4.99 -19.46 18.48
N ALA A 421 -3.91 -18.93 19.05
CA ALA A 421 -3.05 -17.94 18.37
C ALA A 421 -2.32 -18.54 17.16
N ILE A 422 -1.90 -19.81 17.24
CA ILE A 422 -1.32 -20.54 16.09
C ILE A 422 -2.35 -20.65 14.96
N LEU A 423 -3.60 -20.99 15.27
CA LEU A 423 -4.67 -21.06 14.26
C LEU A 423 -4.96 -19.71 13.61
N LEU A 424 -5.01 -18.62 14.40
CA LEU A 424 -5.17 -17.26 13.86
C LEU A 424 -3.96 -16.82 13.01
N PHE A 425 -2.75 -17.27 13.36
CA PHE A 425 -1.54 -17.03 12.56
C PHE A 425 -1.62 -17.78 11.22
N ASN A 426 -2.03 -19.04 11.22
CA ASN A 426 -2.25 -19.81 9.99
C ASN A 426 -3.31 -19.16 9.08
N ILE A 427 -4.43 -18.67 9.64
CA ILE A 427 -5.43 -17.90 8.89
C ILE A 427 -4.79 -16.65 8.26
N ALA A 428 -4.00 -15.88 9.03
CA ALA A 428 -3.33 -14.69 8.50
C ALA A 428 -2.30 -15.02 7.40
N CYS A 429 -1.57 -16.14 7.49
CA CYS A 429 -0.66 -16.57 6.43
C CYS A 429 -1.39 -16.99 5.15
N VAL A 430 -2.52 -17.69 5.27
CA VAL A 430 -3.35 -18.11 4.12
C VAL A 430 -4.05 -16.91 3.49
N ASP A 431 -4.61 -16.00 4.27
CA ASP A 431 -5.21 -14.75 3.79
C ASP A 431 -4.15 -13.88 3.06
N PHE A 432 -2.92 -13.80 3.61
CA PHE A 432 -1.80 -13.11 2.95
C PHE A 432 -1.42 -13.74 1.61
N PHE A 433 -1.23 -15.06 1.58
CA PHE A 433 -0.84 -15.76 0.35
C PHE A 433 -1.95 -15.74 -0.70
N SER A 434 -3.22 -15.80 -0.29
CA SER A 434 -4.38 -15.61 -1.17
C SER A 434 -4.38 -14.21 -1.82
N ALA A 435 -4.13 -13.16 -1.03
CA ALA A 435 -4.02 -11.80 -1.54
C ALA A 435 -2.82 -11.62 -2.47
N PHE A 436 -1.67 -12.23 -2.16
CA PHE A 436 -0.50 -12.23 -3.03
C PHE A 436 -0.75 -12.96 -4.36
N CYS A 437 -1.41 -14.12 -4.32
CA CYS A 437 -1.79 -14.85 -5.53
C CYS A 437 -2.80 -14.05 -6.39
N SER A 438 -3.79 -13.41 -5.76
CA SER A 438 -4.74 -12.53 -6.46
C SER A 438 -4.05 -11.30 -7.08
N PHE A 439 -3.02 -10.77 -6.44
CA PHE A 439 -2.24 -9.65 -6.97
C PHE A 439 -1.40 -10.08 -8.17
N MET A 440 -0.72 -11.22 -8.08
CA MET A 440 0.08 -11.78 -9.18
C MET A 440 -0.78 -12.20 -10.37
N CYS A 441 -2.01 -12.69 -10.10
CA CYS A 441 -2.95 -13.22 -11.09
C CYS A 441 -4.24 -12.38 -11.16
N ILE A 442 -4.14 -11.18 -11.75
CA ILE A 442 -5.32 -10.43 -12.18
C ILE A 442 -5.89 -11.14 -13.42
N ILE A 443 -7.05 -11.77 -13.26
CA ILE A 443 -7.76 -12.50 -14.33
C ILE A 443 -8.99 -11.75 -14.82
N ARG A 444 -9.20 -11.82 -16.14
CA ARG A 444 -10.50 -11.64 -16.78
C ARG A 444 -10.99 -13.01 -17.23
N ILE A 445 -12.15 -13.42 -16.73
CA ILE A 445 -12.83 -14.63 -17.19
C ILE A 445 -13.64 -14.26 -18.43
N LEU A 446 -13.71 -15.17 -19.40
CA LEU A 446 -14.67 -15.16 -20.50
C LEU A 446 -15.31 -16.56 -20.56
N THR A 447 -16.62 -16.61 -20.74
CA THR A 447 -17.38 -17.85 -20.94
C THR A 447 -17.80 -17.96 -22.39
N PHE A 448 -17.46 -19.06 -23.06
CA PHE A 448 -17.79 -19.30 -24.47
C PHE A 448 -18.05 -20.79 -24.68
N ASP A 449 -19.25 -21.16 -25.14
CA ASP A 449 -19.65 -22.54 -25.50
C ASP A 449 -19.08 -23.63 -24.56
N ASP A 450 -19.42 -23.52 -23.27
CA ASP A 450 -19.01 -24.41 -22.17
C ASP A 450 -17.51 -24.42 -21.78
N TYR A 451 -16.68 -23.58 -22.42
CA TYR A 451 -15.30 -23.30 -22.01
C TYR A 451 -15.20 -22.08 -21.09
N PHE A 452 -14.31 -22.16 -20.11
CA PHE A 452 -13.81 -21.01 -19.37
C PHE A 452 -12.46 -20.57 -19.93
N ILE A 453 -12.41 -19.37 -20.50
CA ILE A 453 -11.17 -18.76 -20.99
C ILE A 453 -10.70 -17.74 -19.94
N PHE A 454 -9.57 -18.03 -19.29
CA PHE A 454 -8.90 -17.12 -18.38
C PHE A 454 -7.88 -16.29 -19.15
N VAL A 455 -8.14 -14.99 -19.26
CA VAL A 455 -7.20 -14.02 -19.82
C VAL A 455 -6.46 -13.37 -18.65
N HIS A 456 -5.16 -13.66 -18.55
CA HIS A 456 -4.30 -13.19 -17.47
C HIS A 456 -3.70 -11.82 -17.80
N ILE A 457 -3.93 -10.85 -16.92
CA ILE A 457 -3.55 -9.44 -17.05
C ILE A 457 -2.54 -9.05 -15.93
N GLY A 458 -2.39 -9.88 -14.89
CA GLY A 458 -1.52 -9.60 -13.75
C GLY A 458 -0.01 -9.77 -14.02
N PRO A 459 0.86 -9.41 -13.05
CA PRO A 459 2.31 -9.53 -13.13
C PRO A 459 2.83 -10.90 -13.59
N CYS A 460 2.10 -11.98 -13.31
CA CYS A 460 2.45 -13.33 -13.75
C CYS A 460 2.56 -13.48 -15.28
N SER A 461 1.84 -12.63 -16.05
CA SER A 461 1.73 -12.72 -17.51
C SER A 461 3.04 -12.39 -18.22
N LEU A 462 3.95 -11.70 -17.52
CA LEU A 462 5.30 -11.39 -17.96
C LEU A 462 6.22 -12.63 -18.00
N VAL A 463 5.83 -13.74 -17.36
CA VAL A 463 6.61 -14.99 -17.30
C VAL A 463 6.04 -16.00 -18.28
N ASN A 464 4.81 -16.48 -18.06
CA ASN A 464 3.99 -17.28 -18.98
C ASN A 464 2.63 -17.62 -18.36
N ALA A 465 1.71 -18.17 -19.18
CA ALA A 465 0.37 -18.57 -18.77
C ALA A 465 0.35 -19.68 -17.70
N GLN A 466 1.37 -20.55 -17.66
CA GLN A 466 1.51 -21.59 -16.63
C GLN A 466 1.79 -20.95 -15.27
N PHE A 467 2.70 -19.99 -15.19
CA PHE A 467 3.01 -19.23 -13.98
C PHE A 467 1.80 -18.44 -13.47
N CYS A 468 1.01 -17.86 -14.38
CA CYS A 468 -0.30 -17.30 -14.03
C CYS A 468 -1.29 -18.33 -13.49
N SER A 469 -1.39 -19.49 -14.15
CA SER A 469 -2.31 -20.55 -13.76
C SER A 469 -1.95 -21.17 -12.41
N PHE A 470 -0.66 -21.22 -12.05
CA PHE A 470 -0.19 -21.55 -10.71
C PHE A 470 -0.70 -20.55 -9.65
N PHE A 471 -0.59 -19.23 -9.91
CA PHE A 471 -1.14 -18.23 -8.99
C PHE A 471 -2.67 -18.20 -8.97
N LEU A 472 -3.35 -18.44 -10.08
CA LEU A 472 -4.81 -18.60 -10.11
C LEU A 472 -5.24 -19.75 -9.21
N SER A 473 -4.58 -20.90 -9.36
CA SER A 473 -4.79 -22.08 -8.54
C SER A 473 -4.57 -21.79 -7.06
N GLY A 474 -3.41 -21.23 -6.71
CA GLY A 474 -3.08 -20.86 -5.34
C GLY A 474 -4.06 -19.84 -4.73
N HIS A 475 -4.59 -18.90 -5.50
CA HIS A 475 -5.61 -17.96 -5.03
C HIS A 475 -6.92 -18.69 -4.67
N VAL A 476 -7.50 -19.43 -5.61
CA VAL A 476 -8.77 -20.15 -5.43
C VAL A 476 -8.69 -21.12 -4.25
N GLU A 477 -7.60 -21.89 -4.18
CA GLU A 477 -7.40 -22.89 -3.13
C GLU A 477 -7.09 -22.25 -1.77
N CYS A 478 -6.38 -21.12 -1.68
CA CYS A 478 -6.21 -20.42 -0.41
C CYS A 478 -7.51 -19.76 0.09
N VAL A 479 -8.42 -19.33 -0.79
CA VAL A 479 -9.76 -18.88 -0.36
C VAL A 479 -10.55 -20.06 0.24
N ALA A 480 -10.54 -21.23 -0.41
CA ALA A 480 -11.15 -22.46 0.14
C ALA A 480 -10.49 -22.92 1.45
N GLN A 481 -9.17 -22.78 1.58
CA GLN A 481 -8.42 -23.09 2.80
C GLN A 481 -8.74 -22.12 3.95
N SER A 482 -8.90 -20.82 3.67
CA SER A 482 -9.29 -19.82 4.67
C SER A 482 -10.67 -20.14 5.27
N VAL A 483 -11.64 -20.58 4.45
CA VAL A 483 -12.94 -21.06 4.93
C VAL A 483 -12.81 -22.28 5.86
N HIS A 484 -11.98 -23.26 5.52
CA HIS A 484 -11.72 -24.41 6.40
C HIS A 484 -11.08 -24.00 7.73
N LEU A 485 -10.09 -23.11 7.71
CA LEU A 485 -9.43 -22.64 8.93
C LEU A 485 -10.37 -21.81 9.82
N LEU A 486 -11.27 -21.01 9.21
CA LEU A 486 -12.36 -20.33 9.91
C LEU A 486 -13.36 -21.32 10.53
N LEU A 487 -13.67 -22.43 9.84
CA LEU A 487 -14.54 -23.49 10.36
C LEU A 487 -13.90 -24.26 11.54
N ILE A 488 -12.60 -24.55 11.46
CA ILE A 488 -11.81 -25.11 12.57
C ILE A 488 -11.79 -24.13 13.75
N SER A 489 -11.60 -22.84 13.48
CA SER A 489 -11.60 -21.76 14.48
C SER A 489 -12.95 -21.65 15.19
N PHE A 490 -14.04 -21.80 14.45
CA PHE A 490 -15.39 -21.83 15.02
C PHE A 490 -15.64 -23.08 15.87
N THR A 491 -15.33 -24.27 15.35
CA THR A 491 -15.46 -25.54 16.07
C THR A 491 -14.66 -25.51 17.38
N TYR A 492 -13.43 -24.98 17.36
CA TYR A 492 -12.60 -24.78 18.55
C TYR A 492 -13.26 -23.83 19.57
N ARG A 493 -13.80 -22.68 19.14
CA ARG A 493 -14.49 -21.72 20.03
C ARG A 493 -15.72 -22.34 20.70
N LEU A 494 -16.51 -23.13 19.98
CA LEU A 494 -17.69 -23.81 20.53
C LEU A 494 -17.30 -24.92 21.51
N TRP A 495 -16.29 -25.71 21.15
CA TRP A 495 -15.76 -26.77 21.99
C TRP A 495 -15.23 -26.20 23.32
N MET A 496 -14.48 -25.08 23.28
CA MET A 496 -14.03 -24.34 24.47
C MET A 496 -15.17 -23.85 25.37
N LEU A 497 -16.36 -23.60 24.82
CA LEU A 497 -17.54 -23.14 25.58
C LEU A 497 -18.39 -24.31 26.09
N SER A 498 -18.33 -25.47 25.44
CA SER A 498 -19.02 -26.70 25.84
C SER A 498 -18.22 -27.48 26.89
N SER A 499 -16.89 -27.40 26.86
CA SER A 499 -15.99 -28.08 27.79
C SER A 499 -16.11 -27.54 29.22
N LYS A 500 -16.83 -28.26 30.09
CA LYS A 500 -16.90 -27.97 31.53
C LYS A 500 -15.70 -28.49 32.32
N THR A 501 -14.87 -29.33 31.72
CA THR A 501 -13.71 -29.97 32.36
C THR A 501 -12.40 -29.34 31.88
N VAL A 502 -11.41 -29.30 32.77
CA VAL A 502 -10.02 -28.91 32.45
C VAL A 502 -9.36 -30.09 31.73
N ILE A 503 -9.61 -30.18 30.42
CA ILE A 503 -9.01 -31.20 29.55
C ILE A 503 -7.57 -30.78 29.22
N GLU A 504 -6.66 -31.76 29.13
CA GLU A 504 -5.25 -31.52 28.81
C GLU A 504 -5.06 -30.69 27.55
N LEU A 505 -4.59 -29.45 27.72
CA LEU A 505 -4.40 -28.45 26.67
C LEU A 505 -3.55 -29.00 25.50
N ASP A 506 -2.56 -29.84 25.81
CA ASP A 506 -1.65 -30.47 24.86
C ASP A 506 -2.30 -31.49 23.92
N SER A 507 -3.40 -32.13 24.34
CA SER A 507 -4.18 -33.04 23.48
C SER A 507 -4.96 -32.25 22.44
N ILE A 508 -5.53 -31.12 22.84
CA ILE A 508 -6.31 -30.23 21.96
C ILE A 508 -5.38 -29.52 20.97
N SER A 509 -4.26 -28.98 21.46
CA SER A 509 -3.23 -28.36 20.62
C SER A 509 -2.74 -29.33 19.53
N ARG A 510 -2.43 -30.58 19.89
CA ARG A 510 -2.05 -31.63 18.92
C ARG A 510 -3.15 -31.90 17.89
N ARG A 511 -4.41 -32.07 18.31
CA ARG A 511 -5.54 -32.28 17.37
C ARG A 511 -5.74 -31.09 16.42
N LEU A 512 -5.58 -29.86 16.91
CA LEU A 512 -5.69 -28.64 16.11
C LEU A 512 -4.56 -28.53 15.07
N TRP A 513 -3.34 -28.92 15.46
CA TRP A 513 -2.18 -29.05 14.57
C TRP A 513 -2.42 -30.12 13.49
N THR A 514 -2.88 -31.32 13.87
CA THR A 514 -3.20 -32.38 12.90
C THR A 514 -4.26 -31.91 11.92
N ALA A 515 -5.36 -31.30 12.39
CA ALA A 515 -6.40 -30.77 11.51
C ALA A 515 -5.87 -29.68 10.54
N SER A 516 -5.07 -28.73 11.04
CA SER A 516 -4.48 -27.67 10.21
C SER A 516 -3.49 -28.24 9.18
N ALA A 517 -2.67 -29.22 9.56
CA ALA A 517 -1.74 -29.90 8.66
C ALA A 517 -2.45 -30.75 7.60
N THR A 518 -3.53 -31.44 7.96
CA THR A 518 -4.37 -32.19 7.01
C THR A 518 -5.03 -31.24 6.00
N VAL A 519 -5.58 -30.11 6.45
CA VAL A 519 -6.15 -29.08 5.56
C VAL A 519 -5.08 -28.48 4.64
N LEU A 520 -3.86 -28.24 5.12
CA LEU A 520 -2.74 -27.78 4.29
C LEU A 520 -2.31 -28.82 3.25
N LEU A 521 -2.29 -30.11 3.61
CA LEU A 521 -1.97 -31.19 2.67
C LEU A 521 -3.03 -31.32 1.57
N LEU A 522 -4.32 -31.27 1.94
CA LEU A 522 -5.43 -31.28 0.97
C LEU A 522 -5.37 -30.06 0.03
N PHE A 523 -5.06 -28.87 0.57
CA PHE A 523 -4.81 -27.65 -0.22
C PHE A 523 -3.68 -27.85 -1.26
N LEU A 524 -2.53 -28.43 -0.86
CA LEU A 524 -1.40 -28.66 -1.78
C LEU A 524 -1.78 -29.64 -2.90
N ILE A 525 -2.50 -30.71 -2.56
CA ILE A 525 -2.97 -31.70 -3.55
C ILE A 525 -3.97 -31.05 -4.52
N SER A 526 -4.96 -30.30 -4.01
CA SER A 526 -5.97 -29.66 -4.86
C SER A 526 -5.38 -28.56 -5.76
N THR A 527 -4.39 -27.81 -5.26
CA THR A 527 -3.63 -26.84 -6.07
C THR A 527 -2.93 -27.51 -7.25
N ILE A 528 -2.24 -28.64 -7.02
CA ILE A 528 -1.59 -29.41 -8.09
C ILE A 528 -2.63 -29.94 -9.10
N VAL A 529 -3.76 -30.46 -8.62
CA VAL A 529 -4.84 -30.98 -9.46
C VAL A 529 -5.47 -29.89 -10.32
N PHE A 530 -5.78 -28.72 -9.76
CA PHE A 530 -6.34 -27.59 -10.51
C PHE A 530 -5.34 -27.03 -11.52
N TYR A 531 -4.07 -26.85 -11.14
CA TYR A 531 -3.00 -26.41 -12.04
C TYR A 531 -2.87 -27.31 -13.28
N HIS A 532 -2.94 -28.64 -13.11
CA HIS A 532 -2.89 -29.60 -14.21
C HIS A 532 -4.21 -29.74 -14.99
N SER A 533 -5.34 -29.23 -14.47
CA SER A 533 -6.61 -29.24 -15.19
C SER A 533 -6.77 -28.11 -16.22
N LEU A 534 -5.84 -27.14 -16.24
CA LEU A 534 -5.84 -26.03 -17.19
C LEU A 534 -5.07 -26.40 -18.46
N THR A 535 -5.68 -26.17 -19.61
CA THR A 535 -5.08 -26.32 -20.94
C THR A 535 -4.53 -24.98 -21.44
N TYR A 536 -3.45 -25.06 -22.22
CA TYR A 536 -2.69 -23.86 -22.68
C TYR A 536 -2.65 -23.72 -24.21
N ASP A 537 -2.86 -24.80 -24.95
CA ASP A 537 -3.01 -24.77 -26.42
C ASP A 537 -4.50 -24.65 -26.77
N VAL A 538 -4.96 -23.41 -26.98
CA VAL A 538 -6.36 -23.11 -27.37
C VAL A 538 -6.45 -22.98 -28.89
N PRO A 539 -7.19 -23.84 -29.60
CA PRO A 539 -7.35 -23.72 -31.05
C PRO A 539 -7.93 -22.37 -31.46
N GLY A 540 -7.39 -21.75 -32.51
CA GLY A 540 -7.87 -20.47 -33.04
C GLY A 540 -7.34 -19.21 -32.33
N PHE A 541 -6.75 -19.34 -31.14
CA PHE A 541 -5.95 -18.26 -30.55
C PHE A 541 -4.48 -18.44 -30.95
N PRO A 542 -3.75 -17.36 -31.29
CA PRO A 542 -2.29 -17.47 -31.44
C PRO A 542 -1.67 -17.90 -30.11
N LYS A 543 -0.46 -18.47 -30.13
CA LYS A 543 0.30 -18.85 -28.93
C LYS A 543 0.78 -17.62 -28.14
N HIS A 544 -0.17 -16.89 -27.57
CA HIS A 544 0.04 -15.75 -26.70
C HIS A 544 0.18 -16.23 -25.26
N HIS A 545 1.21 -15.75 -24.57
CA HIS A 545 1.64 -16.24 -23.25
C HIS A 545 0.68 -15.91 -22.08
N THR A 546 -0.58 -15.56 -22.34
CA THR A 546 -1.49 -14.92 -21.37
C THR A 546 -2.88 -15.56 -21.28
N ILE A 547 -3.14 -16.66 -21.98
CA ILE A 547 -4.44 -17.36 -21.97
C ILE A 547 -4.27 -18.77 -21.38
N SER A 548 -5.20 -19.18 -20.51
CA SER A 548 -5.41 -20.60 -20.19
C SER A 548 -6.90 -20.93 -20.21
N VAL A 549 -7.24 -22.18 -20.54
CA VAL A 549 -8.63 -22.63 -20.66
C VAL A 549 -8.89 -23.77 -19.69
N LEU A 550 -10.01 -23.71 -18.97
CA LEU A 550 -10.59 -24.86 -18.29
C LEU A 550 -11.71 -25.39 -19.17
N ASP A 551 -11.46 -26.51 -19.82
CA ASP A 551 -12.49 -27.27 -20.53
C ASP A 551 -13.33 -28.07 -19.52
N LEU A 552 -14.65 -27.96 -19.64
CA LEU A 552 -15.61 -28.76 -18.89
C LEU A 552 -16.42 -29.71 -19.78
N THR A 553 -16.27 -29.64 -21.11
CA THR A 553 -17.07 -30.37 -22.11
C THR A 553 -16.63 -31.82 -22.30
N GLY A 554 -15.32 -32.09 -22.27
CA GLY A 554 -14.74 -33.41 -22.47
C GLY A 554 -15.34 -34.53 -21.61
N GLY A 555 -15.14 -35.77 -22.06
CA GLY A 555 -15.73 -36.95 -21.45
C GLY A 555 -15.34 -37.12 -19.97
N LEU A 556 -16.14 -37.88 -19.21
CA LEU A 556 -15.95 -38.02 -17.75
C LEU A 556 -14.55 -38.54 -17.34
N LYS A 557 -13.82 -39.20 -18.25
CA LYS A 557 -12.42 -39.62 -18.05
C LYS A 557 -11.38 -38.51 -18.28
N GLU A 558 -11.62 -37.60 -19.22
CA GLU A 558 -10.63 -36.62 -19.66
C GLU A 558 -10.59 -35.41 -18.71
N ASN A 559 -11.78 -34.91 -18.32
CA ASN A 559 -11.91 -33.74 -17.45
C ASN A 559 -12.22 -34.08 -15.98
N LEU A 560 -11.89 -35.30 -15.54
CA LEU A 560 -12.16 -35.77 -14.17
C LEU A 560 -11.50 -34.86 -13.12
N PHE A 561 -10.25 -34.44 -13.35
CA PHE A 561 -9.48 -33.61 -12.42
C PHE A 561 -10.01 -32.18 -12.29
N GLY A 562 -10.35 -31.53 -13.41
CA GLY A 562 -10.96 -30.19 -13.40
C GLY A 562 -12.32 -30.18 -12.72
N ARG A 563 -13.18 -31.17 -13.05
CA ARG A 563 -14.48 -31.35 -12.39
C ARG A 563 -14.33 -31.66 -10.90
N PHE A 564 -13.34 -32.46 -10.51
CA PHE A 564 -13.06 -32.77 -9.10
C PHE A 564 -12.62 -31.54 -8.31
N SER A 565 -11.72 -30.70 -8.83
CA SER A 565 -11.33 -29.47 -8.12
C SER A 565 -12.49 -28.47 -8.02
N VAL A 566 -13.24 -28.24 -9.09
CA VAL A 566 -14.46 -27.39 -9.03
C VAL A 566 -15.47 -27.93 -8.00
N PHE A 567 -15.65 -29.25 -7.93
CA PHE A 567 -16.51 -29.89 -6.93
C PHE A 567 -15.95 -29.81 -5.50
N TYR A 568 -14.64 -29.93 -5.31
CA TYR A 568 -13.97 -29.78 -4.02
C TYR A 568 -14.14 -28.36 -3.47
N VAL A 569 -13.91 -27.34 -4.32
CA VAL A 569 -14.13 -25.93 -3.99
C VAL A 569 -15.61 -25.69 -3.63
N LEU A 570 -16.55 -26.19 -4.43
CA LEU A 570 -18.00 -26.09 -4.16
C LEU A 570 -18.44 -26.78 -2.85
N SER A 571 -17.96 -28.00 -2.61
CA SER A 571 -18.33 -28.79 -1.43
C SER A 571 -17.75 -28.19 -0.15
N THR A 572 -16.53 -27.66 -0.20
CA THR A 572 -15.91 -26.85 0.87
C THR A 572 -16.84 -25.71 1.32
N PHE A 573 -17.33 -24.92 0.37
CA PHE A 573 -18.23 -23.82 0.66
C PHE A 573 -19.57 -24.32 1.24
N SER A 574 -20.16 -25.36 0.64
CA SER A 574 -21.44 -25.93 1.08
C SER A 574 -21.37 -26.49 2.50
N ILE A 575 -20.29 -27.20 2.85
CA ILE A 575 -20.03 -27.71 4.20
C ILE A 575 -19.89 -26.55 5.19
N GLY A 576 -19.18 -25.48 4.82
CA GLY A 576 -19.09 -24.26 5.61
C GLY A 576 -20.48 -23.65 5.89
N LEU A 577 -21.29 -23.46 4.84
CA LEU A 577 -22.64 -22.89 4.95
C LEU A 577 -23.57 -23.72 5.85
N CYS A 578 -23.65 -25.03 5.62
CA CYS A 578 -24.47 -25.93 6.44
C CYS A 578 -24.03 -25.88 7.91
N THR A 579 -22.74 -25.99 8.19
CA THR A 579 -22.23 -25.96 9.57
C THR A 579 -22.55 -24.63 10.27
N ILE A 580 -22.44 -23.50 9.56
CA ILE A 580 -22.82 -22.18 10.08
C ILE A 580 -24.32 -22.11 10.38
N PHE A 581 -25.18 -22.60 9.48
CA PHE A 581 -26.64 -22.53 9.64
C PHE A 581 -27.13 -23.38 10.82
N PHE A 582 -26.64 -24.62 10.94
CA PHE A 582 -27.02 -25.53 12.04
C PHE A 582 -26.57 -25.00 13.41
N ILE A 583 -25.36 -24.43 13.51
CA ILE A 583 -24.83 -23.96 14.79
C ILE A 583 -25.33 -22.54 15.12
N GLY A 584 -25.54 -21.67 14.12
CA GLY A 584 -26.09 -20.33 14.33
C GLY A 584 -27.44 -20.32 15.05
N ARG A 585 -28.23 -21.39 14.90
CA ARG A 585 -29.51 -21.60 15.58
C ARG A 585 -29.40 -21.86 17.09
N SER A 586 -28.22 -22.22 17.63
CA SER A 586 -28.09 -22.66 19.03
C SER A 586 -27.62 -21.61 20.04
N HIS A 587 -26.92 -20.53 19.63
CA HIS A 587 -26.35 -19.54 20.57
C HIS A 587 -26.46 -18.07 20.11
N GLN A 588 -27.50 -17.36 20.58
CA GLN A 588 -27.80 -15.96 20.20
C GLN A 588 -26.73 -14.91 20.52
N LEU A 589 -25.91 -15.09 21.56
CA LEU A 589 -24.92 -14.07 21.98
C LEU A 589 -23.60 -14.14 21.19
N ILE A 590 -23.18 -15.35 20.82
CA ILE A 590 -22.00 -15.60 19.97
C ILE A 590 -22.32 -15.17 18.52
N TYR A 591 -23.58 -15.36 18.12
CA TYR A 591 -24.12 -15.00 16.81
C TYR A 591 -23.68 -13.61 16.33
N ARG A 592 -23.72 -12.54 17.15
CA ARG A 592 -23.47 -11.18 16.64
C ARG A 592 -22.05 -10.92 16.12
N SER A 593 -21.00 -11.38 16.81
CA SER A 593 -19.62 -11.24 16.31
C SER A 593 -19.32 -12.21 15.19
N LEU A 594 -19.93 -13.41 15.26
CA LEU A 594 -19.63 -14.51 14.38
C LEU A 594 -20.36 -14.38 13.03
N THR A 595 -21.61 -13.96 13.03
CA THR A 595 -22.38 -13.60 11.83
C THR A 595 -21.71 -12.43 11.09
N ALA A 596 -21.05 -11.49 11.77
CA ALA A 596 -20.24 -10.46 11.09
C ALA A 596 -18.98 -11.05 10.42
N GLN A 597 -18.27 -11.99 11.07
CA GLN A 597 -17.14 -12.71 10.45
C GLN A 597 -17.57 -13.60 9.28
N MET A 598 -18.76 -14.18 9.37
CA MET A 598 -19.27 -15.20 8.44
C MET A 598 -20.11 -14.61 7.29
N LEU A 599 -20.66 -13.40 7.42
CA LEU A 599 -21.41 -12.71 6.35
C LEU A 599 -20.57 -12.48 5.08
N LEU A 600 -19.26 -12.30 5.22
CA LEU A 600 -18.33 -12.13 4.09
C LEU A 600 -18.09 -13.44 3.32
N PRO A 601 -17.65 -14.56 3.93
CA PRO A 601 -17.54 -15.82 3.22
C PRO A 601 -18.91 -16.38 2.81
N LEU A 602 -20.00 -16.07 3.52
CA LEU A 602 -21.38 -16.38 3.11
C LEU A 602 -21.77 -15.65 1.82
N SER A 603 -21.60 -14.31 1.75
CA SER A 603 -21.97 -13.55 0.55
C SER A 603 -21.08 -13.91 -0.64
N TYR A 604 -19.80 -14.18 -0.42
CA TYR A 604 -18.90 -14.70 -1.44
C TYR A 604 -19.27 -16.13 -1.89
N SER A 605 -19.56 -17.03 -0.96
CA SER A 605 -20.00 -18.40 -1.25
C SER A 605 -21.31 -18.43 -2.03
N MET A 606 -22.31 -17.65 -1.63
CA MET A 606 -23.57 -17.52 -2.36
C MET A 606 -23.36 -16.90 -3.74
N SER A 607 -22.53 -15.86 -3.88
CA SER A 607 -22.18 -15.28 -5.18
C SER A 607 -21.49 -16.30 -6.10
N SER A 608 -20.59 -17.12 -5.56
CA SER A 608 -19.84 -18.14 -6.30
C SER A 608 -20.71 -19.33 -6.69
N ALA A 609 -21.58 -19.78 -5.80
CA ALA A 609 -22.55 -20.85 -6.07
C ALA A 609 -23.61 -20.40 -7.09
N LEU A 610 -24.10 -19.17 -7.00
CA LEU A 610 -25.01 -18.58 -8.01
C LEU A 610 -24.34 -18.36 -9.36
N TRP A 611 -23.06 -17.98 -9.36
CA TRP A 611 -22.27 -17.87 -10.58
C TRP A 611 -22.04 -19.24 -11.24
N LEU A 612 -21.71 -20.28 -10.46
CA LEU A 612 -21.54 -21.64 -10.98
C LEU A 612 -22.86 -22.29 -11.43
N LEU A 613 -23.97 -22.09 -10.71
CA LEU A 613 -25.31 -22.53 -11.13
C LEU A 613 -25.77 -21.87 -12.43
N HIS A 614 -25.31 -20.65 -12.71
CA HIS A 614 -25.52 -19.97 -14.00
C HIS A 614 -24.63 -20.57 -15.10
N VAL A 615 -23.33 -20.77 -14.82
CA VAL A 615 -22.38 -21.40 -15.77
C VAL A 615 -22.85 -22.78 -16.20
N PHE A 616 -23.19 -23.67 -15.27
CA PHE A 616 -23.62 -25.04 -15.57
C PHE A 616 -25.04 -25.12 -16.20
N GLY A 617 -25.64 -23.99 -16.59
CA GLY A 617 -26.97 -23.94 -17.21
C GLY A 617 -28.15 -24.35 -16.31
N VAL A 618 -27.87 -24.73 -15.04
CA VAL A 618 -28.86 -25.20 -14.06
C VAL A 618 -29.89 -24.12 -13.77
N VAL A 619 -29.48 -22.85 -13.71
CA VAL A 619 -30.37 -21.69 -13.60
C VAL A 619 -30.43 -20.96 -14.95
N ARG A 620 -31.16 -21.53 -15.90
CA ARG A 620 -31.41 -20.94 -17.23
C ARG A 620 -32.36 -19.72 -17.22
N SER A 621 -33.08 -19.49 -16.12
CA SER A 621 -34.03 -18.37 -15.99
C SER A 621 -33.35 -17.09 -15.51
N GLN A 622 -33.26 -16.09 -16.41
CA GLN A 622 -32.77 -14.75 -16.06
C GLN A 622 -33.58 -14.08 -14.93
N ILE A 623 -34.85 -14.44 -14.76
CA ILE A 623 -35.69 -13.90 -13.67
C ILE A 623 -35.25 -14.49 -12.35
N LEU A 624 -35.08 -15.82 -12.27
CA LEU A 624 -34.59 -16.49 -11.05
C LEU A 624 -33.18 -16.01 -10.70
N GLN A 625 -32.32 -15.81 -11.71
CA GLN A 625 -31.01 -15.21 -11.57
C GLN A 625 -31.08 -13.79 -10.96
N ARG A 626 -31.91 -12.89 -11.52
CA ARG A 626 -32.10 -11.53 -10.97
C ARG A 626 -32.61 -11.55 -9.53
N THR A 627 -33.59 -12.39 -9.21
CA THR A 627 -34.14 -12.52 -7.87
C THR A 627 -33.09 -13.03 -6.88
N LEU A 628 -32.31 -14.05 -7.25
CA LEU A 628 -31.25 -14.60 -6.39
C LEU A 628 -30.09 -13.62 -6.16
N TYR A 629 -29.62 -12.93 -7.21
CA TYR A 629 -28.58 -11.89 -7.05
C TYR A 629 -29.08 -10.71 -6.22
N SER A 630 -30.30 -10.23 -6.46
CA SER A 630 -30.91 -9.12 -5.70
C SER A 630 -31.12 -9.49 -4.22
N ALA A 631 -31.50 -10.74 -3.93
CA ALA A 631 -31.64 -11.24 -2.55
C ALA A 631 -30.28 -11.40 -1.83
N CYS A 632 -29.19 -11.67 -2.55
CA CYS A 632 -27.85 -11.81 -1.97
C CYS A 632 -27.10 -10.47 -1.83
N SER A 633 -27.49 -9.42 -2.55
CA SER A 633 -26.80 -8.13 -2.54
C SER A 633 -27.43 -7.13 -1.58
N LEU A 634 -26.67 -6.72 -0.56
CA LEU A 634 -27.01 -5.61 0.35
C LEU A 634 -26.97 -4.21 -0.31
N LEU A 635 -26.81 -4.13 -1.63
CA LEU A 635 -26.71 -2.89 -2.40
C LEU A 635 -27.50 -3.02 -3.71
N PRO A 636 -28.24 -1.98 -4.15
CA PRO A 636 -28.95 -2.01 -5.43
C PRO A 636 -28.01 -2.25 -6.61
N ILE A 637 -28.44 -3.08 -7.56
CA ILE A 637 -27.63 -3.52 -8.71
C ILE A 637 -28.18 -2.92 -10.00
N ASP A 638 -27.31 -2.31 -10.79
CA ASP A 638 -27.57 -2.00 -12.21
C ASP A 638 -27.16 -3.19 -13.11
N SER A 639 -27.91 -3.39 -14.18
CA SER A 639 -28.23 -4.71 -14.76
C SER A 639 -27.22 -5.30 -15.76
N SER A 640 -26.04 -4.69 -15.94
CA SER A 640 -25.05 -5.17 -16.92
C SER A 640 -24.27 -6.40 -16.44
N THR A 641 -24.16 -7.42 -17.29
CA THR A 641 -23.49 -8.70 -16.96
C THR A 641 -22.01 -8.54 -16.58
N HIS A 642 -21.29 -7.63 -17.25
CA HIS A 642 -19.91 -7.26 -16.91
C HIS A 642 -19.71 -6.67 -15.50
N PHE A 643 -20.79 -6.33 -14.79
CA PHE A 643 -20.72 -5.81 -13.43
C PHE A 643 -20.61 -6.93 -12.37
N VAL A 644 -21.06 -8.15 -12.68
CA VAL A 644 -21.07 -9.28 -11.74
C VAL A 644 -19.67 -9.87 -11.54
N GLU A 645 -18.91 -10.08 -12.62
CA GLU A 645 -17.54 -10.61 -12.57
C GLU A 645 -16.61 -9.72 -11.73
N LYS A 646 -16.66 -8.40 -11.98
CA LYS A 646 -15.87 -7.41 -11.23
C LYS A 646 -16.21 -7.43 -9.74
N LYS A 647 -17.50 -7.54 -9.40
CA LYS A 647 -17.95 -7.65 -8.01
C LYS A 647 -17.43 -8.91 -7.33
N LEU A 648 -17.38 -10.06 -8.01
CA LEU A 648 -16.89 -11.31 -7.42
C LEU A 648 -15.42 -11.19 -6.98
N ILE A 649 -14.56 -10.62 -7.83
CA ILE A 649 -13.15 -10.34 -7.53
C ILE A 649 -13.01 -9.27 -6.42
N TYR A 650 -13.86 -8.25 -6.41
CA TYR A 650 -13.85 -7.28 -5.30
C TYR A 650 -14.26 -7.91 -3.96
N PHE A 651 -15.17 -8.89 -3.95
CA PHE A 651 -15.59 -9.58 -2.72
C PHE A 651 -14.53 -10.56 -2.17
N THR A 652 -13.76 -11.29 -3.01
CA THR A 652 -12.64 -12.13 -2.52
C THR A 652 -11.58 -11.27 -1.83
N SER A 653 -11.16 -10.19 -2.50
CA SER A 653 -10.25 -9.20 -1.95
C SER A 653 -10.77 -8.60 -0.64
N LEU A 654 -12.02 -8.13 -0.61
CA LEU A 654 -12.60 -7.52 0.58
C LEU A 654 -12.65 -8.50 1.76
N PHE A 655 -12.90 -9.79 1.52
CA PHE A 655 -12.87 -10.82 2.56
C PHE A 655 -11.49 -10.92 3.23
N ALA A 656 -10.40 -11.04 2.45
CA ALA A 656 -9.03 -11.11 2.99
C ALA A 656 -8.59 -9.81 3.71
N PHE A 657 -9.15 -8.65 3.33
CA PHE A 657 -8.96 -7.40 4.10
C PHE A 657 -9.71 -7.41 5.44
N VAL A 658 -10.99 -7.77 5.43
CA VAL A 658 -11.91 -7.54 6.55
C VAL A 658 -11.85 -8.66 7.60
N SER A 659 -11.56 -9.91 7.21
CA SER A 659 -11.40 -11.06 8.13
C SER A 659 -10.44 -10.76 9.30
N PRO A 660 -9.20 -10.28 9.07
CA PRO A 660 -8.30 -9.84 10.13
C PRO A 660 -8.88 -8.77 11.07
N LEU A 661 -9.49 -7.72 10.50
CA LEU A 661 -10.00 -6.58 11.27
C LEU A 661 -11.17 -6.96 12.16
N ILE A 662 -12.08 -7.82 11.70
CA ILE A 662 -13.19 -8.32 12.52
C ILE A 662 -12.64 -9.21 13.66
N ASN A 663 -11.64 -10.06 13.40
CA ASN A 663 -10.96 -10.82 14.46
C ASN A 663 -10.33 -9.90 15.52
N MET A 664 -9.60 -8.88 15.11
CA MET A 664 -9.01 -7.86 16.00
C MET A 664 -10.05 -7.06 16.80
N TYR A 665 -11.18 -6.72 16.19
CA TYR A 665 -12.23 -5.90 16.83
C TYR A 665 -13.06 -6.69 17.86
N TYR A 666 -13.47 -7.92 17.53
CA TYR A 666 -14.43 -8.66 18.37
C TYR A 666 -13.80 -9.54 19.44
N ILE A 667 -12.56 -10.00 19.27
CA ILE A 667 -11.91 -10.87 20.27
C ILE A 667 -11.41 -10.00 21.45
N PRO A 668 -11.96 -10.14 22.68
CA PRO A 668 -11.72 -9.20 23.77
C PRO A 668 -10.25 -8.96 24.16
N PRO A 669 -9.35 -9.98 24.27
CA PRO A 669 -7.94 -9.71 24.59
C PRO A 669 -7.24 -8.89 23.50
N TYR A 670 -7.45 -9.16 22.21
CA TYR A 670 -6.88 -8.36 21.12
C TYR A 670 -7.48 -6.94 21.08
N ARG A 671 -8.79 -6.80 21.30
CA ARG A 671 -9.46 -5.48 21.41
C ARG A 671 -8.94 -4.67 22.59
N ARG A 672 -8.72 -5.30 23.76
CA ARG A 672 -8.12 -4.65 24.95
C ARG A 672 -6.67 -4.27 24.67
N TYR A 673 -5.90 -5.13 24.01
CA TYR A 673 -4.53 -4.83 23.60
C TYR A 673 -4.46 -3.63 22.65
N LEU A 674 -5.29 -3.59 21.61
CA LEU A 674 -5.44 -2.42 20.73
C LEU A 674 -5.83 -1.16 21.51
N LYS A 675 -6.85 -1.25 22.36
CA LYS A 675 -7.23 -0.13 23.24
C LYS A 675 -6.08 0.32 24.15
N SER A 676 -5.19 -0.57 24.61
CA SER A 676 -4.01 -0.21 25.39
C SER A 676 -2.88 0.43 24.57
N LEU A 677 -2.83 0.18 23.26
CA LEU A 677 -1.90 0.87 22.34
C LEU A 677 -2.35 2.31 22.07
N PHE A 678 -3.66 2.57 22.04
CA PHE A 678 -4.23 3.90 21.74
C PHE A 678 -4.64 4.72 22.98
N SER A 679 -5.07 4.10 24.08
CA SER A 679 -5.37 4.79 25.35
C SER A 679 -4.08 5.10 26.11
N SER A 680 -3.54 6.30 25.89
CA SER A 680 -2.35 6.78 26.61
C SER A 680 -2.63 7.29 28.03
N ARG A 681 -3.85 7.14 28.57
CA ARG A 681 -4.23 7.75 29.87
C ARG A 681 -4.41 6.78 31.02
N ASP A 682 -4.84 5.55 30.76
CA ASP A 682 -5.13 4.62 31.85
C ASP A 682 -3.86 3.91 32.30
N LYS A 683 -3.30 4.37 33.42
CA LYS A 683 -2.43 3.52 34.24
C LYS A 683 -3.26 2.28 34.58
N VAL A 684 -2.97 1.16 33.93
CA VAL A 684 -3.43 -0.15 34.40
C VAL A 684 -2.76 -0.36 35.75
N VAL A 685 -3.49 0.00 36.81
CA VAL A 685 -3.13 -0.34 38.18
C VAL A 685 -3.00 -1.86 38.19
N PRO A 686 -1.83 -2.42 38.55
CA PRO A 686 -1.74 -3.87 38.69
C PRO A 686 -2.78 -4.27 39.72
N ILE A 687 -3.61 -5.27 39.38
CA ILE A 687 -4.47 -5.91 40.37
C ILE A 687 -3.50 -6.57 41.34
N ASN A 688 -3.23 -5.89 42.45
CA ASN A 688 -2.50 -6.47 43.55
C ASN A 688 -3.34 -7.63 44.06
N SER A 689 -2.95 -8.85 43.69
CA SER A 689 -3.40 -10.07 44.33
C SER A 689 -2.75 -10.15 45.72
N SER A 690 -3.07 -9.19 46.58
CA SER A 690 -2.82 -9.26 48.02
C SER A 690 -3.83 -10.24 48.61
N GLY A 691 -3.63 -11.52 48.30
CA GLY A 691 -4.21 -12.65 49.02
C GLY A 691 -3.54 -12.77 50.39
N ASP A 692 -3.74 -11.75 51.22
CA ASP A 692 -3.32 -11.74 52.62
C ASP A 692 -4.58 -11.80 53.49
N SER A 693 -5.35 -12.87 53.27
CA SER A 693 -6.56 -13.18 54.01
C SER A 693 -6.19 -13.64 55.42
N LYS A 694 -6.05 -12.70 56.34
CA LYS A 694 -6.04 -13.01 57.78
C LYS A 694 -7.31 -13.81 58.11
N PRO A 695 -7.21 -14.99 58.76
CA PRO A 695 -8.38 -15.69 59.23
C PRO A 695 -9.02 -14.90 60.39
N SER A 696 -10.23 -14.40 60.17
CA SER A 696 -11.08 -13.90 61.23
C SER A 696 -11.48 -15.07 62.13
N ARG A 697 -11.11 -15.02 63.41
CA ARG A 697 -11.69 -15.92 64.42
C ARG A 697 -13.20 -15.67 64.52
N ILE A 698 -13.96 -16.75 64.49
CA ILE A 698 -15.21 -16.95 65.23
C ILE A 698 -14.94 -18.15 66.13
#